data_AF-A0A1Q8WWS7-F1
#
_entry.id   AF-A0A1Q8WWS7-F1
#
_cell.length_a   1.000
_cell.length_b   1.000
_cell.length_c   1.000
_cell.angle_alpha   90.00
_cell.angle_beta   90.00
_cell.angle_gamma   90.00
#
_symmetry.space_group_name_H-M   'P 1'
#
loop_
_entity.id
_entity.type
_entity.pdbx_description
1 polymer ?
#
loop_
_entity_poly.entity_id
_entity_poly.type
_entity_poly.pdbx_seq_one_letter_code
_entity_poly.pdbx_strand_id
1 'polypeptide(L)'
;MRPVTELQRAAKPFEVVSPYTPSGDQPTAIAELTERLRAGEKDIVLLGATGTGKSATTAWLVEQVQRPTLILEPNKTLAAQMAAEFRELLPNNAVEYFVSYYDYYQPEAYVPQTDTFIEKDSSINDEVERLRHSATNSLLTRRDVVVVSSVSCIYGLGTPQEYVDRMTPLEVGQQIDRDDLLRRFVTMQYTRNDIDFTRGTFRVRGDTVEIIPMYEELAIRIEFFGDEIEALATLHPVTGNVIDTVEQVFVFPASHYVAGPERMQKAIEGIEAELAERLAQLEHDGRLLEAQRLRMRTTYDLEMLQQIGMCSGIENYSLHIDGRETGTPPNTLLDYFPEDFLLVIDESHVTVPQIGAMHEGDASRKRTLVEHGFRLPSALDNRPLTFAEFEDRVGQTVYLSATPGDYETQRSDGVVEQIIRPTGLVDPKVVVKPTQGQIDDLLEEVRTRVERQERILVTTLTKRMAEDLTTYLAERGVRVEYLHSDVDTLRRVELLRELRLGRFDVLVGINLLREGLDLPEVSLVSILDADKEGFLRSTRSLVQTIGRAARNVSGEVHMYADTITPAMAEAIEETERRRTKQLAYNAEHGIDPQPLRKKIADVTDMLAREDVDTADLLAGGYRGHEDSSVRARRKHAAEATVREKLAGAAQGDLAELINELTQQMHAAAEDLHFELAARLRDEIQDLKKELRAMQAAD
;
A
#
# COMPACT_ATOMS: atom_id res chain seq x y z
N MET A 1 4.03 -20.56 14.33
CA MET A 1 3.81 -20.96 15.73
C MET A 1 3.71 -19.68 16.54
N ARG A 2 2.56 -19.44 17.18
CA ARG A 2 2.34 -18.26 18.03
C ARG A 2 3.30 -18.28 19.23
N PRO A 3 3.59 -17.13 19.86
CA PRO A 3 4.41 -17.09 21.08
C PRO A 3 3.87 -18.08 22.11
N VAL A 4 4.76 -18.91 22.66
CA VAL A 4 4.45 -19.82 23.78
C VAL A 4 4.48 -19.05 25.10
N THR A 5 5.27 -17.98 25.16
CA THR A 5 5.28 -17.05 26.29
C THR A 5 3.94 -16.32 26.41
N GLU A 6 3.34 -16.36 27.60
CA GLU A 6 2.12 -15.59 27.89
C GLU A 6 2.46 -14.09 27.94
N LEU A 7 2.14 -13.36 26.86
CA LEU A 7 2.35 -11.93 26.75
C LEU A 7 1.21 -11.17 27.42
N GLN A 8 1.52 -10.38 28.46
CA GLN A 8 0.57 -9.42 29.03
C GLN A 8 0.43 -8.21 28.10
N ARG A 9 -0.63 -8.21 27.28
CA ARG A 9 -0.97 -7.10 26.40
C ARG A 9 -1.76 -6.03 27.15
N ALA A 10 -1.42 -4.76 26.92
CA ALA A 10 -2.23 -3.65 27.40
C ALA A 10 -3.65 -3.75 26.82
N ALA A 11 -4.63 -3.66 27.71
CA ALA A 11 -6.05 -3.72 27.38
C ALA A 11 -6.64 -2.32 27.38
N LYS A 12 -6.69 -1.69 26.19
CA LYS A 12 -7.52 -0.52 25.91
C LYS A 12 -8.70 -0.96 25.04
N PRO A 13 -9.90 -0.39 25.19
CA PRO A 13 -11.01 -0.70 24.30
C PRO A 13 -10.84 0.02 22.96
N PHE A 14 -11.34 -0.57 21.87
CA PHE A 14 -11.56 0.15 20.62
C PHE A 14 -12.67 1.18 20.82
N GLU A 15 -12.47 2.40 20.32
CA GLU A 15 -13.42 3.51 20.39
C GLU A 15 -13.46 4.24 19.04
N VAL A 16 -14.62 4.23 18.38
CA VAL A 16 -14.80 4.95 17.12
C VAL A 16 -15.14 6.41 17.39
N VAL A 17 -14.27 7.31 16.95
CA VAL A 17 -14.48 8.76 16.97
C VAL A 17 -14.86 9.20 15.57
N SER A 18 -16.14 9.55 15.38
CA SER A 18 -16.65 9.96 14.07
C SER A 18 -17.70 11.06 14.20
N PRO A 19 -17.72 12.06 13.30
CA PRO A 19 -18.83 13.01 13.20
C PRO A 19 -20.09 12.36 12.61
N TYR A 20 -19.97 11.15 12.06
CA TYR A 20 -21.06 10.40 11.45
C TYR A 20 -21.62 9.35 12.40
N THR A 21 -22.92 9.10 12.31
CA THR A 21 -23.57 7.95 12.96
C THR A 21 -23.97 6.92 11.89
N PRO A 22 -24.02 5.61 12.22
CA PRO A 22 -24.52 4.59 11.31
C PRO A 22 -25.89 4.99 10.73
N SER A 23 -26.04 4.91 9.41
CA SER A 23 -27.24 5.36 8.69
C SER A 23 -27.55 4.45 7.49
N GLY A 24 -28.72 4.62 6.87
CA GLY A 24 -29.17 3.69 5.83
C GLY A 24 -29.40 2.30 6.42
N ASP A 25 -28.80 1.29 5.81
CA ASP A 25 -28.81 -0.10 6.28
C ASP A 25 -27.57 -0.49 7.09
N GLN A 26 -26.62 0.43 7.32
CA GLN A 26 -25.45 0.20 8.17
C GLN A 26 -25.83 -0.29 9.59
N PRO A 27 -26.82 0.28 10.30
CA PRO A 27 -27.17 -0.21 11.65
C PRO A 27 -27.58 -1.69 11.66
N THR A 28 -28.39 -2.10 10.68
CA THR A 28 -28.84 -3.48 10.53
C THR A 28 -27.68 -4.39 10.17
N ALA A 29 -26.82 -3.97 9.22
CA ALA A 29 -25.65 -4.73 8.81
C ALA A 29 -24.67 -4.94 9.98
N ILE A 30 -24.37 -3.90 10.76
CA ILE A 30 -23.49 -4.00 11.94
C ILE A 30 -24.08 -4.95 12.98
N ALA A 31 -25.39 -4.84 13.26
CA ALA A 31 -26.07 -5.71 14.21
C ALA A 31 -26.01 -7.18 13.78
N GLU A 32 -26.32 -7.47 12.51
CA GLU A 32 -26.32 -8.82 11.95
C GLU A 32 -24.90 -9.41 11.90
N LEU A 33 -23.89 -8.66 11.44
CA LEU A 33 -22.48 -9.08 11.46
C LEU A 33 -22.03 -9.40 12.89
N THR A 34 -22.39 -8.56 13.85
CA THR A 34 -22.03 -8.74 15.26
C THR A 34 -22.70 -9.98 15.84
N GLU A 35 -23.98 -10.21 15.55
CA GLU A 35 -24.73 -11.39 15.99
C GLU A 35 -24.12 -12.68 15.44
N ARG A 36 -23.87 -12.73 14.13
CA ARG A 36 -23.26 -13.88 13.46
C ARG A 36 -21.86 -14.19 14.00
N LEU A 37 -21.04 -13.17 14.22
CA LEU A 37 -19.71 -13.34 14.84
C LEU A 37 -19.82 -13.88 16.28
N ARG A 38 -20.74 -13.35 17.09
CA ARG A 38 -20.96 -13.82 18.48
C ARG A 38 -21.56 -15.23 18.53
N ALA A 39 -22.30 -15.64 17.49
CA ALA A 39 -22.81 -17.00 17.34
C ALA A 39 -21.72 -18.01 16.92
N GLY A 40 -20.52 -17.54 16.56
CA GLY A 40 -19.39 -18.38 16.16
C GLY A 40 -19.36 -18.75 14.68
N GLU A 41 -20.12 -18.04 13.83
CA GLU A 41 -20.06 -18.23 12.36
C GLU A 41 -18.66 -17.90 11.85
N LYS A 42 -18.06 -18.83 11.07
CA LYS A 42 -16.66 -18.69 10.63
C LYS A 42 -16.53 -17.75 9.44
N ASP A 43 -17.42 -17.84 8.47
CA ASP A 43 -17.30 -17.18 7.16
C ASP A 43 -18.54 -16.32 6.91
N ILE A 44 -18.42 -15.00 6.97
CA ILE A 44 -19.55 -14.06 6.83
C ILE A 44 -19.29 -13.10 5.67
N VAL A 45 -20.25 -12.94 4.77
CA VAL A 45 -20.13 -12.01 3.63
C VAL A 45 -20.94 -10.75 3.89
N LEU A 46 -20.28 -9.59 3.87
CA LEU A 46 -20.94 -8.29 3.72
C LEU A 46 -21.04 -7.95 2.22
N LEU A 47 -22.24 -8.14 1.66
CA LEU A 47 -22.59 -7.71 0.31
C LEU A 47 -22.83 -6.19 0.32
N GLY A 48 -21.73 -5.44 0.32
CA GLY A 48 -21.73 -3.98 0.41
C GLY A 48 -21.59 -3.32 -0.97
N ALA A 49 -22.60 -2.58 -1.43
CA ALA A 49 -22.51 -1.80 -2.66
C ALA A 49 -21.46 -0.68 -2.56
N THR A 50 -20.89 -0.26 -3.68
CA THR A 50 -19.89 0.83 -3.70
C THR A 50 -20.49 2.12 -3.15
N GLY A 51 -19.78 2.77 -2.22
CA GLY A 51 -20.19 4.04 -1.63
C GLY A 51 -21.17 3.93 -0.46
N THR A 52 -21.45 2.74 0.07
CA THR A 52 -22.30 2.56 1.26
C THR A 52 -21.53 2.70 2.58
N GLY A 53 -20.23 2.97 2.54
CA GLY A 53 -19.40 3.16 3.74
C GLY A 53 -18.94 1.86 4.41
N LYS A 54 -18.49 0.87 3.62
CA LYS A 54 -18.00 -0.42 4.12
C LYS A 54 -16.89 -0.28 5.17
N SER A 55 -15.95 0.64 4.99
CA SER A 55 -14.85 0.90 5.94
C SER A 55 -15.37 1.35 7.30
N ALA A 56 -16.31 2.31 7.33
CA ALA A 56 -16.96 2.76 8.56
C ALA A 56 -17.76 1.64 9.24
N THR A 57 -18.54 0.86 8.47
CA THR A 57 -19.23 -0.35 8.97
C THR A 57 -18.26 -1.31 9.66
N THR A 58 -17.09 -1.55 9.05
CA THR A 58 -16.05 -2.40 9.63
C THR A 58 -15.47 -1.80 10.91
N ALA A 59 -15.20 -0.50 10.97
CA ALA A 59 -14.69 0.15 12.18
C ALA A 59 -15.68 0.03 13.36
N TRP A 60 -16.98 0.27 13.11
CA TRP A 60 -18.02 0.06 14.13
C TRP A 60 -18.18 -1.41 14.50
N LEU A 61 -18.01 -2.34 13.57
CA LEU A 61 -17.98 -3.77 13.87
C LEU A 61 -16.82 -4.11 14.83
N VAL A 62 -15.61 -3.61 14.54
CA VAL A 62 -14.41 -3.80 15.39
C VAL A 62 -14.66 -3.27 16.80
N GLU A 63 -15.26 -2.10 16.93
CA GLU A 63 -15.69 -1.53 18.21
C GLU A 63 -16.73 -2.41 18.94
N GLN A 64 -17.66 -3.06 18.24
CA GLN A 64 -18.65 -3.95 18.88
C GLN A 64 -18.07 -5.30 19.33
N VAL A 65 -17.04 -5.81 18.64
CA VAL A 65 -16.45 -7.12 18.93
C VAL A 65 -15.22 -7.06 19.83
N GLN A 66 -14.51 -5.92 19.89
CA GLN A 66 -13.36 -5.66 20.76
C GLN A 66 -12.21 -6.68 20.58
N ARG A 67 -11.86 -6.98 19.32
CA ARG A 67 -10.84 -7.98 18.96
C ARG A 67 -9.75 -7.37 18.06
N PRO A 68 -8.47 -7.76 18.23
CA PRO A 68 -7.44 -7.41 17.25
C PRO A 68 -7.91 -7.80 15.85
N THR A 69 -7.72 -6.93 14.87
CA THR A 69 -8.28 -7.13 13.53
C THR A 69 -7.20 -7.01 12.47
N LEU A 70 -7.16 -7.96 11.54
CA LEU A 70 -6.38 -7.88 10.31
C LEU A 70 -7.32 -7.51 9.17
N ILE A 71 -7.03 -6.41 8.46
CA ILE A 71 -7.74 -6.02 7.25
C ILE A 71 -6.82 -6.27 6.06
N LEU A 72 -7.23 -7.18 5.17
CA LEU A 72 -6.50 -7.52 3.96
C LEU A 72 -7.03 -6.76 2.75
N GLU A 73 -6.11 -6.08 2.07
CA GLU A 73 -6.37 -5.22 0.94
C GLU A 73 -5.62 -5.73 -0.31
N PRO A 74 -6.23 -5.69 -1.52
CA PRO A 74 -5.64 -6.30 -2.70
C PRO A 74 -4.43 -5.53 -3.26
N ASN A 75 -4.24 -4.28 -2.85
CA ASN A 75 -3.14 -3.43 -3.30
C ASN A 75 -2.72 -2.38 -2.26
N LYS A 76 -1.53 -1.80 -2.44
CA LYS A 76 -0.94 -0.81 -1.52
C LYS A 76 -1.77 0.48 -1.40
N THR A 77 -2.42 0.91 -2.49
CA THR A 77 -3.20 2.14 -2.54
C THR A 77 -4.46 2.04 -1.69
N LEU A 78 -5.25 0.97 -1.85
CA LEU A 78 -6.41 0.70 -1.01
C LEU A 78 -6.00 0.46 0.45
N ALA A 79 -4.89 -0.25 0.68
CA ALA A 79 -4.34 -0.41 2.02
C ALA A 79 -4.01 0.92 2.69
N ALA A 80 -3.39 1.86 1.97
CA ALA A 80 -3.07 3.18 2.51
C ALA A 80 -4.35 4.00 2.79
N GLN A 81 -5.35 3.93 1.90
CA GLN A 81 -6.64 4.59 2.09
C GLN A 81 -7.38 4.04 3.32
N MET A 82 -7.49 2.72 3.43
CA MET A 82 -8.13 2.05 4.56
C MET A 82 -7.40 2.36 5.87
N ALA A 83 -6.07 2.35 5.89
CA ALA A 83 -5.29 2.72 7.08
C ALA A 83 -5.52 4.18 7.49
N ALA A 84 -5.58 5.11 6.54
CA ALA A 84 -5.86 6.52 6.82
C ALA A 84 -7.28 6.70 7.39
N GLU A 85 -8.29 6.09 6.77
CA GLU A 85 -9.67 6.12 7.26
C GLU A 85 -9.79 5.53 8.67
N PHE A 86 -9.12 4.40 8.94
CA PHE A 86 -9.11 3.81 10.27
C PHE A 86 -8.37 4.65 11.30
N ARG A 87 -7.28 5.35 10.95
CA ARG A 87 -6.58 6.28 11.87
C ARG A 87 -7.47 7.47 12.25
N GLU A 88 -8.26 7.97 11.31
CA GLU A 88 -9.26 9.03 11.61
C GLU A 88 -10.38 8.51 12.51
N LEU A 89 -10.85 7.27 12.28
CA LEU A 89 -11.96 6.67 13.04
C LEU A 89 -11.54 6.12 14.40
N LEU A 90 -10.29 5.67 14.58
CA LEU A 90 -9.78 5.05 15.81
C LEU A 90 -8.51 5.79 16.31
N PRO A 91 -8.56 7.11 16.56
CA PRO A 91 -7.37 7.90 16.88
C PRO A 91 -6.72 7.53 18.22
N ASN A 92 -7.46 6.83 19.09
CA ASN A 92 -7.00 6.41 20.42
C ASN A 92 -6.43 4.97 20.45
N ASN A 93 -6.50 4.24 19.32
CA ASN A 93 -6.08 2.83 19.21
C ASN A 93 -4.88 2.66 18.26
N ALA A 94 -4.28 1.48 18.22
CA ALA A 94 -3.18 1.21 17.29
C ALA A 94 -3.71 0.81 15.91
N VAL A 95 -3.63 1.74 14.96
CA VAL A 95 -3.92 1.48 13.54
C VAL A 95 -2.60 1.40 12.77
N GLU A 96 -2.23 0.17 12.47
CA GLU A 96 -0.93 -0.21 11.93
C GLU A 96 -1.02 -0.51 10.43
N TYR A 97 0.10 -0.32 9.73
CA TYR A 97 0.20 -0.50 8.29
C TYR A 97 1.28 -1.53 7.96
N PHE A 98 0.91 -2.60 7.25
CA PHE A 98 1.81 -3.71 6.96
C PHE A 98 1.80 -4.09 5.48
N VAL A 99 2.66 -3.48 4.68
CA VAL A 99 2.82 -3.82 3.26
C VAL A 99 4.28 -4.12 2.95
N SER A 100 4.57 -4.49 1.70
CA SER A 100 5.96 -4.59 1.25
C SER A 100 6.65 -3.23 1.39
N TYR A 101 7.67 -3.20 2.24
CA TYR A 101 8.66 -2.14 2.42
C TYR A 101 9.58 -1.89 1.21
N TYR A 102 9.43 -2.64 0.12
CA TYR A 102 10.14 -2.30 -1.11
C TYR A 102 9.35 -1.28 -1.94
N ASP A 103 9.97 -0.16 -2.29
CA ASP A 103 9.46 0.79 -3.28
C ASP A 103 9.60 0.21 -4.69
N TYR A 104 10.80 -0.32 -4.95
CA TYR A 104 11.12 -1.10 -6.13
C TYR A 104 11.64 -2.48 -5.71
N TYR A 105 11.15 -3.53 -6.37
CA TYR A 105 11.61 -4.89 -6.13
C TYR A 105 11.67 -5.68 -7.43
N GLN A 106 12.88 -6.04 -7.82
CA GLN A 106 13.15 -7.03 -8.84
C GLN A 106 13.57 -8.34 -8.15
N PRO A 107 12.76 -9.41 -8.26
CA PRO A 107 13.13 -10.70 -7.72
C PRO A 107 14.31 -11.32 -8.48
N GLU A 108 15.14 -12.08 -7.77
CA GLU A 108 16.08 -13.00 -8.40
C GLU A 108 15.34 -13.97 -9.33
N ALA A 109 15.77 -14.09 -10.59
CA ALA A 109 15.16 -15.00 -11.56
C ALA A 109 16.18 -15.49 -12.57
N TYR A 110 15.88 -16.62 -13.21
CA TYR A 110 16.66 -17.13 -14.33
C TYR A 110 15.72 -17.46 -15.48
N VAL A 111 16.04 -16.97 -16.68
CA VAL A 111 15.26 -17.17 -17.90
C VAL A 111 16.01 -18.15 -18.80
N PRO A 112 15.62 -19.45 -18.82
CA PRO A 112 16.38 -20.47 -19.55
C PRO A 112 16.44 -20.24 -21.06
N GLN A 113 15.40 -19.63 -21.65
CA GLN A 113 15.35 -19.41 -23.10
C GLN A 113 16.45 -18.45 -23.59
N THR A 114 16.88 -17.52 -22.75
CA THR A 114 17.89 -16.50 -23.07
C THR A 114 19.18 -16.65 -22.28
N ASP A 115 19.30 -17.71 -21.46
CA ASP A 115 20.41 -17.92 -20.51
C ASP A 115 20.73 -16.66 -19.69
N THR A 116 19.68 -15.97 -19.24
CA THR A 116 19.80 -14.68 -18.55
C THR A 116 19.49 -14.86 -17.08
N PHE A 117 20.50 -14.59 -16.24
CA PHE A 117 20.31 -14.44 -14.81
C PHE A 117 19.97 -12.98 -14.49
N ILE A 118 18.89 -12.80 -13.73
CA ILE A 118 18.39 -11.52 -13.28
C ILE A 118 18.72 -11.42 -11.79
N GLU A 119 19.62 -10.50 -11.44
CA GLU A 119 19.97 -10.23 -10.06
C GLU A 119 18.81 -9.62 -9.28
N LYS A 120 18.79 -9.90 -7.97
CA LYS A 120 17.91 -9.21 -7.04
C LYS A 120 18.36 -7.75 -6.98
N ASP A 121 17.43 -6.85 -7.27
CA ASP A 121 17.63 -5.42 -7.11
C ASP A 121 16.42 -4.85 -6.39
N SER A 122 16.64 -3.99 -5.40
CA SER A 122 15.56 -3.51 -4.55
C SER A 122 15.91 -2.24 -3.82
N SER A 123 14.94 -1.35 -3.69
CA SER A 123 15.00 -0.17 -2.82
C SER A 123 14.04 -0.37 -1.66
N ILE A 124 14.53 -0.17 -0.43
CA ILE A 124 13.73 -0.24 0.79
C ILE A 124 13.25 1.17 1.13
N ASN A 125 11.99 1.24 1.57
CA ASN A 125 11.38 2.43 2.14
C ASN A 125 11.46 2.35 3.67
N ASP A 126 12.30 3.20 4.26
CA ASP A 126 12.57 3.20 5.70
C ASP A 126 11.31 3.45 6.54
N GLU A 127 10.36 4.24 6.04
CA GLU A 127 9.13 4.55 6.75
C GLU A 127 8.15 3.37 6.73
N VAL A 128 8.01 2.68 5.60
CA VAL A 128 7.22 1.44 5.53
C VAL A 128 7.86 0.33 6.37
N GLU A 129 9.20 0.24 6.40
CA GLU A 129 9.90 -0.68 7.30
C GLU A 129 9.60 -0.39 8.77
N ARG A 130 9.64 0.89 9.18
CA ARG A 130 9.22 1.30 10.53
C ARG A 130 7.79 0.86 10.83
N LEU A 131 6.85 1.15 9.92
CA LEU A 131 5.44 0.79 10.11
C LEU A 131 5.23 -0.72 10.25
N ARG A 132 6.04 -1.55 9.56
CA ARG A 132 6.03 -3.01 9.74
C ARG A 132 6.51 -3.41 11.13
N HIS A 133 7.59 -2.80 11.63
CA HIS A 133 8.07 -3.02 12.98
C HIS A 133 7.03 -2.58 14.03
N SER A 134 6.40 -1.41 13.81
CA SER A 134 5.30 -0.89 14.64
C SER A 134 4.15 -1.89 14.72
N ALA A 135 3.72 -2.44 13.58
CA ALA A 135 2.66 -3.46 13.55
C ALA A 135 3.00 -4.69 14.39
N THR A 136 4.20 -5.26 14.21
CA THR A 136 4.63 -6.44 14.97
C THR A 136 4.77 -6.14 16.47
N ASN A 137 5.29 -4.96 16.82
CA ASN A 137 5.41 -4.52 18.21
C ASN A 137 4.03 -4.33 18.87
N SER A 138 3.12 -3.61 18.22
CA SER A 138 1.75 -3.39 18.70
C SER A 138 1.01 -4.70 18.94
N LEU A 139 1.12 -5.68 18.03
CA LEU A 139 0.49 -7.00 18.20
C LEU A 139 1.02 -7.80 19.42
N LEU A 140 2.24 -7.53 19.87
CA LEU A 140 2.84 -8.19 21.02
C LEU A 140 2.58 -7.45 22.34
N THR A 141 2.36 -6.13 22.28
CA THR A 141 2.29 -5.26 23.46
C THR A 141 0.87 -4.81 23.82
N ARG A 142 -0.08 -4.78 22.88
CA ARG A 142 -1.46 -4.30 23.13
C ARG A 142 -2.50 -5.13 22.35
N ARG A 143 -3.77 -5.03 22.76
CA ARG A 143 -4.88 -5.79 22.14
C ARG A 143 -5.73 -4.97 21.18
N ASP A 144 -5.79 -3.66 21.35
CA ASP A 144 -6.53 -2.73 20.50
C ASP A 144 -5.75 -2.35 19.23
N VAL A 145 -5.43 -3.38 18.44
CA VAL A 145 -4.65 -3.26 17.21
C VAL A 145 -5.53 -3.61 16.00
N VAL A 146 -5.60 -2.69 15.05
CA VAL A 146 -6.03 -2.97 13.68
C VAL A 146 -4.78 -2.91 12.80
N VAL A 147 -4.48 -3.99 12.08
CA VAL A 147 -3.42 -3.98 11.07
C VAL A 147 -4.07 -3.99 9.70
N VAL A 148 -3.82 -2.95 8.91
CA VAL A 148 -4.19 -2.92 7.49
C VAL A 148 -2.99 -3.41 6.68
N SER A 149 -3.19 -4.48 5.90
CA SER A 149 -2.11 -5.21 5.24
C SER A 149 -2.44 -5.54 3.80
N SER A 150 -1.40 -5.61 2.97
CA SER A 150 -1.49 -6.34 1.69
C SER A 150 -1.26 -7.84 1.92
N VAL A 151 -1.15 -8.63 0.84
CA VAL A 151 -0.65 -10.01 0.90
C VAL A 151 0.75 -10.15 1.53
N SER A 152 1.43 -9.06 1.90
CA SER A 152 2.67 -9.16 2.68
C SER A 152 2.47 -9.87 4.03
N CYS A 153 1.27 -9.93 4.61
CA CYS A 153 1.05 -10.63 5.88
C CYS A 153 1.23 -12.15 5.79
N ILE A 154 1.21 -12.74 4.59
CA ILE A 154 1.41 -14.19 4.38
C ILE A 154 2.85 -14.54 3.98
N TYR A 155 3.75 -13.56 3.91
CA TYR A 155 5.17 -13.77 3.66
C TYR A 155 5.93 -14.04 4.96
N GLY A 156 7.04 -14.76 4.82
CA GLY A 156 7.89 -15.16 5.94
C GLY A 156 8.38 -13.96 6.75
N LEU A 157 8.27 -14.06 8.07
CA LEU A 157 8.88 -13.21 9.08
C LEU A 157 9.64 -14.12 10.06
N GLY A 158 10.60 -13.57 10.79
CA GLY A 158 11.19 -14.33 11.91
C GLY A 158 10.15 -14.66 12.97
N THR A 159 10.47 -15.68 13.76
CA THR A 159 9.51 -16.25 14.70
C THR A 159 9.09 -15.22 15.76
N PRO A 160 7.78 -15.09 16.08
CA PRO A 160 7.32 -14.19 17.14
C PRO A 160 8.02 -14.46 18.48
N GLN A 161 8.28 -15.74 18.79
CA GLN A 161 8.96 -16.15 20.01
C GLN A 161 10.39 -15.61 20.10
N GLU A 162 11.21 -15.76 19.05
CA GLU A 162 12.57 -15.16 19.03
C GLU A 162 12.53 -13.64 19.11
N TYR A 163 11.53 -13.00 18.49
CA TYR A 163 11.38 -11.55 18.55
C TYR A 163 11.11 -11.08 19.99
N VAL A 164 10.28 -11.82 20.74
CA VAL A 164 10.00 -11.59 22.16
C VAL A 164 11.20 -11.95 23.04
N ASP A 165 11.82 -13.12 22.85
CA ASP A 165 12.92 -13.62 23.70
C ASP A 165 14.16 -12.72 23.63
N ARG A 166 14.31 -11.98 22.53
CA ARG A 166 15.39 -11.02 22.34
C ARG A 166 15.02 -9.61 22.75
N MET A 167 13.78 -9.34 23.14
CA MET A 167 13.42 -8.01 23.64
C MET A 167 14.21 -7.71 24.92
N THR A 168 14.65 -6.46 25.07
CA THR A 168 15.30 -6.00 26.29
C THR A 168 14.29 -5.18 27.10
N PRO A 169 13.75 -5.71 28.22
CA PRO A 169 12.94 -4.92 29.14
C PRO A 169 13.85 -3.96 29.91
N LEU A 170 13.42 -2.71 29.98
CA LEU A 170 14.07 -1.63 30.71
C LEU A 170 13.08 -1.04 31.71
N GLU A 171 13.47 -0.96 32.98
CA GLU A 171 12.62 -0.46 34.05
C GLU A 171 13.42 0.45 34.99
N VAL A 172 12.80 1.52 35.49
CA VAL A 172 13.43 2.39 36.49
C VAL A 172 13.73 1.59 37.76
N GLY A 173 14.96 1.69 38.27
CA GLY A 173 15.48 0.92 39.40
C GLY A 173 16.11 -0.43 39.03
N GLN A 174 16.10 -0.80 37.74
CA GLN A 174 16.75 -2.03 37.26
C GLN A 174 18.27 -1.95 37.43
N GLN A 175 18.86 -2.99 38.02
CA GLN A 175 20.30 -3.16 38.14
C GLN A 175 20.86 -3.81 36.87
N ILE A 176 21.55 -3.03 36.03
CA ILE A 176 22.19 -3.48 34.80
C ILE A 176 23.43 -2.62 34.51
N ASP A 177 24.58 -3.27 34.27
CA ASP A 177 25.78 -2.58 33.82
C ASP A 177 25.54 -1.94 32.44
N ARG A 178 25.97 -0.68 32.28
CA ARG A 178 25.75 0.07 31.05
C ARG A 178 26.37 -0.63 29.84
N ASP A 179 27.60 -1.11 29.93
CA ASP A 179 28.31 -1.72 28.81
C ASP A 179 27.69 -3.09 28.43
N ASP A 180 27.12 -3.81 29.40
CA ASP A 180 26.29 -5.00 29.16
C ASP A 180 25.02 -4.65 28.37
N LEU A 181 24.35 -3.53 28.68
CA LEU A 181 23.22 -3.06 27.88
C LEU A 181 23.64 -2.75 26.44
N LEU A 182 24.78 -2.07 26.24
CA LEU A 182 25.28 -1.76 24.88
C LEU A 182 25.57 -3.04 24.08
N ARG A 183 26.16 -4.07 24.71
CA ARG A 183 26.39 -5.38 24.07
C ARG A 183 25.07 -6.02 23.66
N ARG A 184 24.02 -5.94 24.50
CA ARG A 184 22.68 -6.44 24.15
C ARG A 184 22.11 -5.71 22.94
N PHE A 185 22.22 -4.38 22.87
CA PHE A 185 21.77 -3.60 21.71
C PHE A 185 22.45 -4.04 20.42
N VAL A 186 23.76 -4.28 20.44
CA VAL A 186 24.48 -4.82 19.27
C VAL A 186 23.96 -6.21 18.87
N THR A 187 23.71 -7.10 19.84
CA THR A 187 23.13 -8.43 19.52
C THR A 187 21.71 -8.37 18.97
N MET A 188 20.97 -7.31 19.30
CA MET A 188 19.65 -6.97 18.76
C MET A 188 19.72 -6.26 17.39
N GLN A 189 20.91 -6.17 16.78
CA GLN A 189 21.19 -5.52 15.48
C GLN A 189 21.11 -3.99 15.49
N TYR A 190 21.18 -3.34 16.65
CA TYR A 190 21.35 -1.90 16.69
C TYR A 190 22.81 -1.51 16.45
N THR A 191 23.00 -0.41 15.73
CA THR A 191 24.34 0.12 15.42
C THR A 191 24.70 1.27 16.35
N ARG A 192 25.91 1.27 16.91
CA ARG A 192 26.38 2.43 17.67
C ARG A 192 26.75 3.57 16.71
N ASN A 193 26.09 4.71 16.83
CA ASN A 193 26.40 5.90 16.05
C ASN A 193 26.26 7.18 16.89
N ASP A 194 27.39 7.70 17.35
CA ASP A 194 27.43 8.89 18.20
C ASP A 194 27.28 10.21 17.40
N ILE A 195 27.47 10.17 16.08
CA ILE A 195 27.42 11.33 15.18
C ILE A 195 26.04 11.48 14.56
N ASP A 196 25.59 10.44 13.86
CA ASP A 196 24.34 10.44 13.13
C ASP A 196 23.32 9.55 13.86
N PHE A 197 22.37 10.20 14.54
CA PHE A 197 21.43 9.53 15.44
C PHE A 197 20.11 9.28 14.71
N THR A 198 20.07 8.15 14.01
CA THR A 198 18.95 7.68 13.17
C THR A 198 18.33 6.40 13.72
N ARG A 199 17.23 5.93 13.12
CA ARG A 199 16.54 4.71 13.54
C ARG A 199 17.46 3.50 13.47
N GLY A 200 17.30 2.56 14.41
CA GLY A 200 18.17 1.39 14.51
C GLY A 200 19.56 1.72 15.06
N THR A 201 19.78 2.93 15.58
CA THR A 201 21.03 3.32 16.21
C THR A 201 20.88 3.64 17.70
N PHE A 202 22.00 3.53 18.42
CA PHE A 202 22.14 4.04 19.78
C PHE A 202 23.44 4.84 19.94
N ARG A 203 23.44 5.75 20.91
CA ARG A 203 24.60 6.58 21.26
C ARG A 203 24.78 6.68 22.76
N VAL A 204 25.99 7.07 23.18
CA VAL A 204 26.35 7.15 24.60
C VAL A 204 26.95 8.51 24.93
N ARG A 205 26.42 9.17 25.95
CA ARG A 205 26.90 10.45 26.47
C ARG A 205 27.07 10.37 27.99
N GLY A 206 28.27 9.98 28.43
CA GLY A 206 28.54 9.76 29.86
C GLY A 206 27.71 8.62 30.41
N ASP A 207 26.83 8.94 31.35
CA ASP A 207 25.94 7.98 32.03
C ASP A 207 24.55 7.90 31.36
N THR A 208 24.39 8.53 30.19
CA THR A 208 23.16 8.49 29.41
C THR A 208 23.36 7.65 28.15
N VAL A 209 22.46 6.69 27.94
CA VAL A 209 22.32 5.95 26.69
C VAL A 209 21.05 6.40 25.99
N GLU A 210 21.14 6.73 24.72
CA GLU A 210 19.98 7.07 23.89
C GLU A 210 19.88 6.07 22.74
N ILE A 211 18.68 5.57 22.46
CA ILE A 211 18.40 4.59 21.40
C ILE A 211 17.18 5.04 20.61
N ILE A 212 17.19 4.85 19.28
CA ILE A 212 16.00 5.02 18.44
C ILE A 212 15.55 3.63 17.96
N PRO A 213 14.49 3.06 18.56
CA PRO A 213 13.92 1.80 18.11
C PRO A 213 13.46 1.85 16.66
N MET A 214 13.46 0.70 15.97
CA MET A 214 13.03 0.62 14.56
C MET A 214 11.54 0.91 14.34
N TYR A 215 10.70 0.89 15.38
CA TYR A 215 9.25 1.10 15.31
C TYR A 215 8.81 2.48 15.81
N GLU A 216 9.64 3.17 16.58
CA GLU A 216 9.29 4.44 17.23
C GLU A 216 9.71 5.64 16.37
N GLU A 217 8.94 6.72 16.49
CA GLU A 217 9.37 8.04 16.02
C GLU A 217 10.22 8.77 17.07
N LEU A 218 10.05 8.37 18.35
CA LEU A 218 10.73 8.97 19.48
C LEU A 218 11.96 8.16 19.88
N ALA A 219 13.00 8.87 20.32
CA ALA A 219 14.15 8.22 20.94
C ALA A 219 13.84 7.88 22.40
N ILE A 220 14.46 6.83 22.93
CA ILE A 220 14.41 6.48 24.35
C ILE A 220 15.72 6.93 24.98
N ARG A 221 15.64 7.71 26.06
CA ARG A 221 16.74 8.03 26.94
C ARG A 221 16.73 7.13 28.16
N ILE A 222 17.90 6.59 28.48
CA ILE A 222 18.16 5.72 29.62
C ILE A 222 19.26 6.38 30.42
N GLU A 223 18.92 6.89 31.60
CA GLU A 223 19.86 7.57 32.50
C GLU A 223 20.30 6.60 33.59
N PHE A 224 21.61 6.49 33.79
CA PHE A 224 22.22 5.59 34.75
C PHE A 224 22.79 6.33 35.96
N PHE A 225 22.71 5.70 37.13
CA PHE A 225 23.49 6.03 38.30
C PHE A 225 24.31 4.80 38.73
N GLY A 226 25.56 4.72 38.28
CA GLY A 226 26.35 3.49 38.40
C GLY A 226 25.75 2.39 37.52
N ASP A 227 25.34 1.28 38.14
CA ASP A 227 24.74 0.12 37.46
C ASP A 227 23.21 0.09 37.61
N GLU A 228 22.58 1.22 37.95
CA GLU A 228 21.12 1.33 38.14
C GLU A 228 20.52 2.30 37.12
N ILE A 229 19.40 1.92 36.49
CA ILE A 229 18.60 2.85 35.67
C ILE A 229 17.86 3.82 36.59
N GLU A 230 18.27 5.09 36.61
CA GLU A 230 17.66 6.14 37.45
C GLU A 230 16.40 6.74 36.79
N ALA A 231 16.41 6.89 35.47
CA ALA A 231 15.28 7.46 34.73
C ALA A 231 15.17 6.93 33.30
N LEU A 232 13.92 6.85 32.82
CA LEU A 232 13.59 6.55 31.43
C LEU A 232 12.69 7.65 30.88
N ALA A 233 13.00 8.12 29.67
CA ALA A 233 12.24 9.18 29.02
C ALA A 233 12.15 8.97 27.51
N THR A 234 11.06 9.41 26.88
CA THR A 234 10.95 9.53 25.43
C THR A 234 11.38 10.93 25.00
N LEU A 235 12.10 11.02 23.89
CA LEU A 235 12.66 12.25 23.37
C LEU A 235 12.28 12.45 21.91
N HIS A 236 12.18 13.71 21.51
CA HIS A 236 12.22 14.05 20.10
C HIS A 236 13.63 13.79 19.54
N PRO A 237 13.83 12.99 18.48
CA PRO A 237 15.16 12.55 18.02
C PRO A 237 16.07 13.70 17.57
N VAL A 238 15.50 14.72 16.92
CA VAL A 238 16.23 15.90 16.44
C VAL A 238 16.50 16.94 17.54
N THR A 239 15.46 17.38 18.26
CA THR A 239 15.61 18.47 19.25
C THR A 239 16.18 18.01 20.58
N GLY A 240 16.06 16.72 20.91
CA GLY A 240 16.47 16.14 22.19
C GLY A 240 15.58 16.54 23.37
N ASN A 241 14.47 17.23 23.11
CA ASN A 241 13.48 17.61 24.12
C ASN A 241 12.80 16.36 24.66
N VAL A 242 12.66 16.29 25.98
CA VAL A 242 11.87 15.27 26.67
C VAL A 242 10.40 15.49 26.34
N ILE A 243 9.74 14.43 25.86
CA ILE A 243 8.31 14.42 25.54
C ILE A 243 7.54 13.85 26.72
N ASP A 244 7.95 12.68 27.22
CA ASP A 244 7.32 12.02 28.35
C ASP A 244 8.35 11.23 29.18
N THR A 245 8.00 10.94 30.42
CA THR A 245 8.76 10.05 31.31
C THR A 245 8.02 8.75 31.49
N VAL A 246 8.72 7.63 31.39
CA VAL A 246 8.11 6.29 31.45
C VAL A 246 8.74 5.47 32.56
N GLU A 247 7.97 4.60 33.21
CA GLU A 247 8.51 3.71 34.25
C GLU A 247 9.16 2.44 33.66
N GLN A 248 8.64 1.97 32.52
CA GLN A 248 9.10 0.77 31.85
C GLN A 248 8.97 0.91 30.33
N VAL A 249 9.92 0.34 29.60
CA VAL A 249 9.90 0.24 28.13
C VAL A 249 10.49 -1.09 27.65
N PHE A 250 9.97 -1.61 26.55
CA PHE A 250 10.51 -2.80 25.90
C PHE A 250 11.21 -2.39 24.61
N VAL A 251 12.49 -2.71 24.49
CA VAL A 251 13.28 -2.49 23.27
C VAL A 251 13.31 -3.80 22.48
N PHE A 252 12.63 -3.83 21.33
CA PHE A 252 12.63 -4.99 20.45
C PHE A 252 13.81 -4.98 19.46
N PRO A 253 14.18 -6.14 18.88
CA PRO A 253 15.25 -6.21 17.88
C PRO A 253 15.02 -5.31 16.66
N ALA A 254 16.11 -4.78 16.11
CA ALA A 254 16.13 -3.90 14.95
C ALA A 254 15.92 -4.63 13.61
N SER A 255 15.70 -5.95 13.64
CA SER A 255 15.38 -6.75 12.46
C SER A 255 14.37 -7.83 12.83
N HIS A 256 13.51 -8.22 11.88
CA HIS A 256 12.64 -9.38 12.05
C HIS A 256 13.40 -10.71 11.95
N TYR A 257 14.61 -10.75 11.39
CA TYR A 257 15.37 -11.99 11.16
C TYR A 257 16.61 -12.10 12.05
N VAL A 258 16.43 -11.92 13.36
CA VAL A 258 17.55 -12.04 14.31
C VAL A 258 17.69 -13.48 14.78
N ALA A 259 18.83 -14.10 14.48
CA ALA A 259 19.22 -15.41 14.97
C ALA A 259 20.46 -15.31 15.88
N GLY A 260 20.51 -16.15 16.91
CA GLY A 260 21.61 -16.17 17.87
C GLY A 260 22.83 -16.92 17.33
N PRO A 261 24.02 -16.73 17.91
CA PRO A 261 25.25 -17.38 17.45
C PRO A 261 25.13 -18.91 17.36
N GLU A 262 24.53 -19.54 18.37
CA GLU A 262 24.32 -21.01 18.38
C GLU A 262 23.38 -21.49 17.28
N ARG A 263 22.34 -20.71 16.98
CA ARG A 263 21.35 -21.03 15.94
C ARG A 263 21.95 -20.84 14.55
N MET A 264 22.71 -19.77 14.36
CA MET A 264 23.42 -19.52 13.10
C MET A 264 24.46 -20.60 12.82
N GLN A 265 25.20 -21.06 13.84
CA GLN A 265 26.15 -22.16 13.69
C GLN A 265 25.47 -23.46 13.22
N LYS A 266 24.33 -23.81 13.82
CA LYS A 266 23.52 -24.97 13.37
C LYS A 266 22.99 -24.80 11.95
N ALA A 267 22.58 -23.58 11.58
CA ALA A 267 22.12 -23.28 10.24
C ALA A 267 23.24 -23.48 9.21
N ILE A 268 24.45 -22.99 9.49
CA ILE A 268 25.65 -23.17 8.65
C ILE A 268 25.94 -24.66 8.43
N GLU A 269 25.93 -25.48 9.48
CA GLU A 269 26.13 -26.93 9.38
C GLU A 269 25.05 -27.60 8.52
N GLY A 270 23.79 -27.17 8.65
CA GLY A 270 22.68 -27.65 7.82
C GLY A 270 22.83 -27.29 6.33
N ILE A 271 23.25 -26.06 6.04
CA ILE A 271 23.49 -25.57 4.68
C ILE A 271 24.65 -26.33 4.02
N GLU A 272 25.75 -26.56 4.75
CA GLU A 272 26.90 -27.33 4.28
C GLU A 272 26.51 -28.78 3.93
N ALA A 273 25.69 -29.42 4.78
CA ALA A 273 25.19 -30.76 4.55
C ALA A 273 24.28 -30.84 3.30
N GLU A 274 23.32 -29.93 3.17
CA GLU A 274 22.43 -29.86 2.00
C GLU A 274 23.21 -29.59 0.71
N LEU A 275 24.21 -28.68 0.77
CA LEU A 275 25.07 -28.38 -0.36
C LEU A 275 25.83 -29.63 -0.82
N ALA A 276 26.43 -30.38 0.11
CA ALA A 276 27.17 -31.58 -0.21
C ALA A 276 26.29 -32.64 -0.91
N GLU A 277 25.08 -32.86 -0.40
CA GLU A 277 24.10 -33.77 -0.99
C GLU A 277 23.68 -33.32 -2.40
N ARG A 278 23.31 -32.03 -2.54
CA ARG A 278 22.84 -31.48 -3.81
C ARG A 278 23.92 -31.48 -4.89
N LEU A 279 25.18 -31.20 -4.52
CA LEU A 279 26.31 -31.27 -5.45
C LEU A 279 26.54 -32.70 -5.94
N ALA A 280 26.52 -33.69 -5.04
CA ALA A 280 26.68 -35.09 -5.41
C ALA A 280 25.59 -35.55 -6.41
N GLN A 281 24.35 -35.11 -6.19
CA GLN A 281 23.25 -35.37 -7.13
C GLN A 281 23.49 -34.73 -8.50
N LEU A 282 23.79 -33.42 -8.55
CA LEU A 282 24.01 -32.71 -9.81
C LEU A 282 25.19 -33.27 -10.60
N GLU A 283 26.28 -33.65 -9.92
CA GLU A 283 27.45 -34.28 -10.55
C GLU A 283 27.14 -35.67 -11.09
N HIS A 284 26.36 -36.48 -10.36
CA HIS A 284 25.89 -37.78 -10.81
C HIS A 284 25.02 -37.67 -12.06
N ASP A 285 24.15 -36.67 -12.11
CA ASP A 285 23.25 -36.39 -13.23
C ASP A 285 23.96 -35.74 -14.44
N GLY A 286 25.27 -35.50 -14.36
CA GLY A 286 26.06 -34.86 -15.43
C GLY A 286 25.86 -33.34 -15.55
N ARG A 287 25.22 -32.71 -14.57
CA ARG A 287 24.87 -31.28 -14.52
C ARG A 287 26.00 -30.45 -13.89
N LEU A 288 27.17 -30.52 -14.51
CA LEU A 288 28.41 -30.00 -13.95
C LEU A 288 28.44 -28.46 -13.83
N LEU A 289 27.78 -27.75 -14.75
CA LEU A 289 27.70 -26.29 -14.74
C LEU A 289 26.86 -25.81 -13.55
N GLU A 290 25.71 -26.43 -13.32
CA GLU A 290 24.83 -26.16 -12.20
C GLU A 290 25.51 -26.49 -10.87
N ALA A 291 26.23 -27.61 -10.80
CA ALA A 291 27.00 -27.98 -9.61
C ALA A 291 28.09 -26.94 -9.30
N GLN A 292 28.85 -26.51 -10.32
CA GLN A 292 29.90 -25.50 -10.14
C GLN A 292 29.29 -24.16 -9.68
N ARG A 293 28.20 -23.72 -10.31
CA ARG A 293 27.49 -22.48 -9.96
C ARG A 293 26.99 -22.50 -8.51
N LEU A 294 26.31 -23.58 -8.13
CA LEU A 294 25.75 -23.75 -6.79
C LEU A 294 26.85 -23.76 -5.73
N ARG A 295 27.95 -24.47 -6.00
CA ARG A 295 29.11 -24.53 -5.11
C ARG A 295 29.70 -23.15 -4.87
N MET A 296 30.04 -22.44 -5.95
CA MET A 296 30.68 -21.12 -5.85
C MET A 296 29.84 -20.14 -5.04
N ARG A 297 28.53 -20.06 -5.34
CA ARG A 297 27.64 -19.12 -4.65
C ARG A 297 27.41 -19.49 -3.19
N THR A 298 27.09 -20.76 -2.91
CA THR A 298 26.77 -21.19 -1.54
C THR A 298 28.00 -21.12 -0.63
N THR A 299 29.20 -21.45 -1.13
CA THR A 299 30.44 -21.31 -0.35
C THR A 299 30.72 -19.85 0.00
N TYR A 300 30.52 -18.91 -0.94
CA TYR A 300 30.66 -17.49 -0.64
C TYR A 300 29.64 -17.02 0.41
N ASP A 301 28.37 -17.41 0.26
CA ASP A 301 27.33 -17.06 1.23
C ASP A 301 27.64 -17.63 2.63
N LEU A 302 28.18 -18.86 2.71
CA LEU A 302 28.65 -19.48 3.97
C LEU A 302 29.82 -18.74 4.62
N GLU A 303 30.81 -18.31 3.85
CA GLU A 303 31.94 -17.51 4.35
C GLU A 303 31.45 -16.19 4.96
N MET A 304 30.51 -15.53 4.29
CA MET A 304 29.88 -14.29 4.76
C MET A 304 29.09 -14.51 6.05
N LEU A 305 28.29 -15.59 6.12
CA LEU A 305 27.55 -15.96 7.34
C LEU A 305 28.48 -16.26 8.52
N GLN A 306 29.62 -16.92 8.31
CA GLN A 306 30.58 -17.24 9.37
C GLN A 306 31.33 -16.01 9.90
N GLN A 307 31.72 -15.08 9.03
CA GLN A 307 32.54 -13.92 9.41
C GLN A 307 31.71 -12.73 9.89
N ILE A 308 30.58 -12.48 9.24
CA ILE A 308 29.77 -11.27 9.42
C ILE A 308 28.42 -11.58 10.08
N GLY A 309 27.94 -12.84 9.99
CA GLY A 309 26.61 -13.22 10.45
C GLY A 309 25.49 -12.89 9.46
N MET A 310 25.83 -12.35 8.28
CA MET A 310 24.87 -11.96 7.24
C MET A 310 25.46 -12.17 5.84
N CYS A 311 24.59 -12.46 4.86
CA CYS A 311 24.94 -12.52 3.44
C CYS A 311 23.82 -11.90 2.57
N SER A 312 24.13 -11.61 1.31
CA SER A 312 23.11 -11.11 0.37
C SER A 312 22.13 -12.22 0.02
N GLY A 313 20.83 -11.96 0.20
CA GLY A 313 19.80 -12.97 -0.03
C GLY A 313 19.72 -14.01 1.09
N ILE A 314 20.10 -13.65 2.33
CA ILE A 314 20.05 -14.51 3.52
C ILE A 314 18.68 -15.18 3.71
N GLU A 315 17.58 -14.56 3.26
CA GLU A 315 16.24 -15.10 3.34
C GLU A 315 16.09 -16.48 2.67
N ASN A 316 16.93 -16.79 1.66
CA ASN A 316 16.95 -18.08 0.98
C ASN A 316 17.42 -19.23 1.88
N TYR A 317 18.04 -18.92 3.02
CA TYR A 317 18.48 -19.87 4.04
C TYR A 317 17.54 -19.91 5.25
N SER A 318 16.37 -19.26 5.18
CA SER A 318 15.44 -19.14 6.31
C SER A 318 15.01 -20.48 6.90
N LEU A 319 14.88 -21.54 6.11
CA LEU A 319 14.59 -22.89 6.64
C LEU A 319 15.65 -23.35 7.65
N HIS A 320 16.94 -23.20 7.29
CA HIS A 320 18.07 -23.60 8.11
C HIS A 320 18.21 -22.69 9.33
N ILE A 321 18.05 -21.38 9.14
CA ILE A 321 18.10 -20.39 10.21
C ILE A 321 16.98 -20.65 11.21
N ASP A 322 15.78 -20.95 10.74
CA ASP A 322 14.65 -21.25 11.60
C ASP A 322 14.71 -22.67 12.21
N GLY A 323 15.60 -23.55 11.74
CA GLY A 323 15.62 -24.95 12.16
C GLY A 323 14.32 -25.68 11.83
N ARG A 324 13.68 -25.30 10.72
CA ARG A 324 12.42 -25.88 10.23
C ARG A 324 12.68 -27.17 9.46
N GLU A 325 11.67 -28.04 9.42
CA GLU A 325 11.68 -29.20 8.51
C GLU A 325 11.28 -28.77 7.09
N THR A 326 11.83 -29.45 6.08
CA THR A 326 11.50 -29.22 4.66
C THR A 326 9.99 -29.31 4.41
N GLY A 327 9.46 -28.37 3.63
CA GLY A 327 8.05 -28.29 3.30
C GLY A 327 7.19 -27.59 4.35
N THR A 328 7.69 -27.36 5.56
CA THR A 328 6.93 -26.62 6.58
C THR A 328 6.81 -25.13 6.21
N PRO A 329 5.69 -24.47 6.54
CA PRO A 329 5.53 -23.04 6.28
C PRO A 329 6.44 -22.18 7.17
N PRO A 330 6.90 -21.00 6.70
CA PRO A 330 7.51 -20.03 7.57
C PRO A 330 6.49 -19.43 8.54
N ASN A 331 6.99 -18.71 9.56
CA ASN A 331 6.15 -17.84 10.38
C ASN A 331 5.82 -16.58 9.59
N THR A 332 4.66 -16.00 9.85
CA THR A 332 4.13 -14.84 9.13
C THR A 332 3.53 -13.84 10.10
N LEU A 333 2.98 -12.73 9.61
CA LEU A 333 2.29 -11.77 10.48
C LEU A 333 1.11 -12.43 11.22
N LEU A 334 0.45 -13.42 10.61
CA LEU A 334 -0.66 -14.16 11.23
C LEU A 334 -0.25 -14.85 12.54
N ASP A 335 1.02 -15.24 12.67
CA ASP A 335 1.56 -15.88 13.87
C ASP A 335 1.82 -14.87 15.01
N TYR A 336 1.82 -13.56 14.73
CA TYR A 336 1.93 -12.49 15.75
C TYR A 336 0.57 -12.14 16.36
N PHE A 337 -0.53 -12.42 15.66
CA PHE A 337 -1.88 -12.17 16.16
C PHE A 337 -2.28 -13.12 17.29
N PRO A 338 -3.03 -12.63 18.30
CA PRO A 338 -3.75 -13.48 19.25
C PRO A 338 -4.70 -14.47 18.55
N GLU A 339 -5.06 -15.56 19.22
CA GLU A 339 -5.86 -16.62 18.60
C GLU A 339 -7.26 -16.19 18.17
N ASP A 340 -7.81 -15.23 18.89
CA ASP A 340 -9.15 -14.70 18.70
C ASP A 340 -9.17 -13.47 17.78
N PHE A 341 -8.17 -13.21 16.94
CA PHE A 341 -8.24 -12.07 16.02
C PHE A 341 -9.39 -12.20 15.01
N LEU A 342 -9.89 -11.07 14.53
CA LEU A 342 -10.87 -11.00 13.43
C LEU A 342 -10.13 -10.77 12.11
N LEU A 343 -10.45 -11.54 11.08
CA LEU A 343 -10.00 -11.28 9.72
C LEU A 343 -11.08 -10.54 8.94
N VAL A 344 -10.70 -9.46 8.26
CA VAL A 344 -11.53 -8.77 7.27
C VAL A 344 -10.79 -8.81 5.94
N ILE A 345 -11.46 -9.25 4.88
CA ILE A 345 -10.89 -9.24 3.53
C ILE A 345 -11.70 -8.26 2.68
N ASP A 346 -11.11 -7.11 2.35
CA ASP A 346 -11.74 -6.16 1.44
C ASP A 346 -11.55 -6.57 -0.02
N GLU A 347 -12.51 -6.17 -0.86
CA GLU A 347 -12.66 -6.57 -2.25
C GLU A 347 -12.35 -8.08 -2.43
N SER A 348 -12.99 -8.91 -1.61
CA SER A 348 -12.65 -10.33 -1.41
C SER A 348 -12.55 -11.15 -2.71
N HIS A 349 -13.39 -10.83 -3.68
CA HIS A 349 -13.40 -11.43 -5.01
C HIS A 349 -12.09 -11.25 -5.81
N VAL A 350 -11.23 -10.30 -5.43
CA VAL A 350 -9.86 -10.12 -5.93
C VAL A 350 -8.83 -10.63 -4.92
N THR A 351 -8.98 -10.27 -3.66
CA THR A 351 -8.00 -10.53 -2.61
C THR A 351 -7.85 -12.02 -2.32
N VAL A 352 -8.95 -12.79 -2.29
CA VAL A 352 -8.92 -14.24 -2.05
C VAL A 352 -8.14 -14.99 -3.15
N PRO A 353 -8.44 -14.80 -4.46
CA PRO A 353 -7.61 -15.37 -5.53
C PRO A 353 -6.14 -14.96 -5.47
N GLN A 354 -5.87 -13.69 -5.09
CA GLN A 354 -4.51 -13.18 -4.99
C GLN A 354 -3.70 -13.93 -3.91
N ILE A 355 -4.28 -14.16 -2.73
CA ILE A 355 -3.66 -14.94 -1.64
C ILE A 355 -3.25 -16.32 -2.17
N GLY A 356 -4.15 -17.02 -2.87
CA GLY A 356 -3.88 -18.34 -3.43
C GLY A 356 -2.80 -18.35 -4.52
N ALA A 357 -2.65 -17.27 -5.27
CA ALA A 357 -1.69 -17.17 -6.37
C ALA A 357 -0.23 -16.88 -5.91
N MET A 358 -0.03 -16.27 -4.74
CA MET A 358 1.30 -15.82 -4.31
C MET A 358 2.31 -16.98 -4.19
N HIS A 359 1.88 -18.12 -3.65
CA HIS A 359 2.73 -19.31 -3.51
C HIS A 359 3.16 -19.88 -4.87
N GLU A 360 2.21 -20.08 -5.79
CA GLU A 360 2.52 -20.69 -7.08
C GLU A 360 3.47 -19.84 -7.93
N GLY A 361 3.29 -18.52 -7.92
CA GLY A 361 4.19 -17.58 -8.60
C GLY A 361 5.62 -17.64 -8.04
N ASP A 362 5.76 -17.63 -6.71
CA ASP A 362 7.07 -17.70 -6.05
C ASP A 362 7.74 -19.07 -6.26
N ALA A 363 6.98 -20.16 -6.10
CA ALA A 363 7.48 -21.53 -6.27
C ALA A 363 7.91 -21.79 -7.70
N SER A 364 7.18 -21.30 -8.71
CA SER A 364 7.55 -21.43 -10.12
C SER A 364 8.89 -20.75 -10.41
N ARG A 365 9.07 -19.50 -9.95
CA ARG A 365 10.32 -18.76 -10.11
C ARG A 365 11.50 -19.46 -9.44
N LYS A 366 11.32 -19.89 -8.19
CA LYS A 366 12.39 -20.53 -7.40
C LYS A 366 12.73 -21.93 -7.90
N ARG A 367 11.77 -22.70 -8.40
CA ARG A 367 12.02 -24.02 -9.02
C ARG A 367 13.03 -23.90 -10.14
N THR A 368 12.90 -22.90 -11.02
CA THR A 368 13.86 -22.64 -12.10
C THR A 368 15.26 -22.29 -11.57
N LEU A 369 15.37 -21.48 -10.51
CA LEU A 369 16.65 -21.17 -9.88
C LEU A 369 17.33 -22.41 -9.29
N VAL A 370 16.59 -23.26 -8.57
CA VAL A 370 17.07 -24.51 -7.96
C VAL A 370 17.44 -25.54 -9.02
N GLU A 371 16.61 -25.64 -10.06
CA GLU A 371 16.88 -26.51 -11.20
C GLU A 371 18.22 -26.13 -11.83
N HIS A 372 18.47 -24.85 -12.10
CA HIS A 372 19.69 -24.39 -12.75
C HIS A 372 20.85 -24.05 -11.79
N GLY A 373 20.83 -24.55 -10.54
CA GLY A 373 21.97 -24.45 -9.62
C GLY A 373 22.29 -23.03 -9.14
N PHE A 374 21.33 -22.10 -9.14
CA PHE A 374 21.50 -20.76 -8.55
C PHE A 374 21.22 -20.75 -7.04
N ARG A 375 20.34 -21.63 -6.56
CA ARG A 375 19.96 -21.75 -5.14
C ARG A 375 19.82 -23.21 -4.72
N LEU A 376 19.94 -23.47 -3.42
CA LEU A 376 19.67 -24.76 -2.81
C LEU A 376 18.16 -25.09 -2.83
N PRO A 377 17.76 -26.37 -2.80
CA PRO A 377 16.37 -26.78 -2.66
C PRO A 377 15.62 -26.10 -1.50
N SER A 378 16.27 -25.93 -0.34
CA SER A 378 15.73 -25.23 0.83
C SER A 378 15.27 -23.79 0.57
N ALA A 379 15.74 -23.15 -0.50
CA ALA A 379 15.24 -21.82 -0.88
C ALA A 379 13.74 -21.83 -1.24
N LEU A 380 13.19 -22.98 -1.65
CA LEU A 380 11.75 -23.15 -1.89
C LEU A 380 10.93 -23.02 -0.61
N ASP A 381 11.52 -23.25 0.55
CA ASP A 381 10.86 -23.13 1.86
C ASP A 381 10.91 -21.70 2.43
N ASN A 382 11.62 -20.79 1.77
CA ASN A 382 11.45 -19.35 1.92
C ASN A 382 10.30 -18.89 1.01
N ARG A 383 9.05 -19.06 1.43
CA ARG A 383 7.88 -18.88 0.55
C ARG A 383 6.74 -18.19 1.29
N PRO A 384 5.79 -17.54 0.59
CA PRO A 384 4.53 -17.22 1.21
C PRO A 384 3.75 -18.51 1.57
N LEU A 385 2.75 -18.37 2.43
CA LEU A 385 1.83 -19.46 2.74
C LEU A 385 1.09 -19.92 1.48
N THR A 386 0.85 -21.22 1.41
CA THR A 386 -0.18 -21.78 0.53
C THR A 386 -1.56 -21.35 1.01
N PHE A 387 -2.56 -21.44 0.15
CA PHE A 387 -3.94 -21.09 0.53
C PHE A 387 -4.46 -21.95 1.70
N ALA A 388 -4.16 -23.25 1.70
CA ALA A 388 -4.55 -24.15 2.80
C ALA A 388 -3.88 -23.76 4.13
N GLU A 389 -2.58 -23.44 4.11
CA GLU A 389 -1.86 -22.99 5.31
C GLU A 389 -2.37 -21.63 5.84
N PHE A 390 -2.91 -20.79 4.96
CA PHE A 390 -3.61 -19.56 5.34
C PHE A 390 -4.95 -19.89 6.00
N GLU A 391 -5.79 -20.75 5.40
CA GLU A 391 -7.08 -21.18 5.96
C GLU A 391 -6.96 -21.82 7.35
N ASP A 392 -5.86 -22.55 7.60
CA ASP A 392 -5.55 -23.17 8.89
C ASP A 392 -5.18 -22.16 9.98
N ARG A 393 -4.65 -20.99 9.61
CA ARG A 393 -4.22 -19.93 10.54
C ARG A 393 -5.31 -18.89 10.82
N VAL A 394 -6.27 -18.77 9.92
CA VAL A 394 -7.33 -17.76 10.02
C VAL A 394 -8.56 -18.31 10.73
N GLY A 395 -9.12 -17.47 11.60
CA GLY A 395 -10.32 -17.77 12.37
C GLY A 395 -11.60 -17.30 11.67
N GLN A 396 -12.40 -16.53 12.40
CA GLN A 396 -13.60 -15.90 11.84
C GLN A 396 -13.20 -14.80 10.84
N THR A 397 -13.85 -14.82 9.68
CA THR A 397 -13.53 -13.97 8.54
C THR A 397 -14.78 -13.26 8.03
N VAL A 398 -14.66 -11.94 7.83
CA VAL A 398 -15.67 -11.11 7.18
C VAL A 398 -15.17 -10.71 5.80
N TYR A 399 -15.87 -11.15 4.76
CA TYR A 399 -15.56 -10.82 3.36
C TYR A 399 -16.37 -9.58 2.95
N LEU A 400 -15.68 -8.50 2.56
CA LEU A 400 -16.32 -7.30 2.05
C LEU A 400 -16.25 -7.31 0.52
N SER A 401 -17.41 -7.27 -0.14
CA SER A 401 -17.45 -7.18 -1.60
C SER A 401 -18.80 -6.72 -2.11
N ALA A 402 -18.80 -5.91 -3.18
CA ALA A 402 -20.02 -5.61 -3.93
C ALA A 402 -20.44 -6.78 -4.85
N THR A 403 -19.49 -7.67 -5.14
CA THR A 403 -19.58 -8.79 -6.09
C THR A 403 -18.78 -9.99 -5.57
N PRO A 404 -19.26 -10.69 -4.51
CA PRO A 404 -18.55 -11.83 -3.93
C PRO A 404 -18.11 -12.88 -4.96
N GLY A 405 -16.91 -13.40 -4.76
CA GLY A 405 -16.34 -14.54 -5.46
C GLY A 405 -17.02 -15.86 -5.10
N ASP A 406 -16.63 -16.92 -5.82
CA ASP A 406 -17.23 -18.24 -5.62
C ASP A 406 -16.83 -18.85 -4.26
N TYR A 407 -15.60 -18.56 -3.80
CA TYR A 407 -15.06 -19.11 -2.55
C TYR A 407 -15.89 -18.65 -1.34
N GLU A 408 -16.06 -17.35 -1.17
CA GLU A 408 -16.79 -16.81 -0.03
C GLU A 408 -18.29 -17.16 -0.10
N THR A 409 -18.89 -17.14 -1.31
CA THR A 409 -20.32 -17.47 -1.50
C THR A 409 -20.63 -18.92 -1.13
N GLN A 410 -19.71 -19.86 -1.39
CA GLN A 410 -19.89 -21.27 -1.05
C GLN A 410 -19.71 -21.57 0.44
N ARG A 411 -19.04 -20.68 1.19
CA ARG A 411 -18.70 -20.89 2.61
C ARG A 411 -19.65 -20.18 3.57
N SER A 412 -20.28 -19.09 3.12
CA SER A 412 -21.20 -18.30 3.95
C SER A 412 -22.64 -18.82 3.89
N ASP A 413 -23.34 -18.81 5.03
CA ASP A 413 -24.79 -19.06 5.09
C ASP A 413 -25.56 -17.77 4.77
N GLY A 414 -25.58 -17.43 3.48
CA GLY A 414 -26.16 -16.20 2.96
C GLY A 414 -25.26 -14.98 3.12
N VAL A 415 -25.84 -13.79 2.93
CA VAL A 415 -25.11 -12.52 2.94
C VAL A 415 -25.77 -11.52 3.87
N VAL A 416 -24.97 -10.68 4.50
CA VAL A 416 -25.42 -9.43 5.13
C VAL A 416 -25.42 -8.35 4.05
N GLU A 417 -26.59 -7.77 3.74
CA GLU A 417 -26.72 -6.80 2.65
C GLU A 417 -26.52 -5.36 3.16
N GLN A 418 -25.70 -4.58 2.46
CA GLN A 418 -25.52 -3.14 2.69
C GLN A 418 -25.49 -2.38 1.36
N ILE A 419 -26.67 -1.97 0.89
CA ILE A 419 -26.90 -1.35 -0.41
C ILE A 419 -27.41 0.11 -0.32
N ILE A 420 -27.86 0.58 0.86
CA ILE A 420 -28.36 1.94 1.04
C ILE A 420 -27.18 2.89 1.32
N ARG A 421 -27.03 3.92 0.49
CA ARG A 421 -25.99 4.95 0.69
C ARG A 421 -26.47 5.99 1.69
N PRO A 422 -25.63 6.42 2.65
CA PRO A 422 -25.98 7.49 3.60
C PRO A 422 -26.49 8.79 2.94
N THR A 423 -25.98 9.11 1.75
CA THR A 423 -26.35 10.32 0.99
C THR A 423 -27.64 10.17 0.17
N GLY A 424 -28.29 9.00 0.19
CA GLY A 424 -29.44 8.68 -0.65
C GLY A 424 -29.10 8.42 -2.12
N LEU A 425 -27.82 8.40 -2.51
CA LEU A 425 -27.41 8.09 -3.88
C LEU A 425 -27.85 6.68 -4.29
N VAL A 426 -28.35 6.56 -5.52
CA VAL A 426 -28.91 5.32 -6.06
C VAL A 426 -27.99 4.71 -7.13
N ASP A 427 -28.08 3.40 -7.32
CA ASP A 427 -27.43 2.69 -8.42
C ASP A 427 -27.92 3.28 -9.76
N PRO A 428 -27.03 3.45 -10.76
CA PRO A 428 -27.32 4.20 -11.97
C PRO A 428 -28.33 3.48 -12.86
N LYS A 429 -28.98 4.22 -13.76
CA LYS A 429 -29.84 3.62 -14.77
C LYS A 429 -28.96 2.94 -15.84
N VAL A 430 -29.28 1.71 -16.21
CA VAL A 430 -28.59 0.99 -17.29
C VAL A 430 -29.42 1.03 -18.57
N VAL A 431 -28.78 1.42 -19.68
CA VAL A 431 -29.38 1.47 -21.02
C VAL A 431 -28.54 0.63 -21.98
N VAL A 432 -29.17 -0.33 -22.65
CA VAL A 432 -28.53 -1.14 -23.71
C VAL A 432 -28.78 -0.47 -25.06
N LYS A 433 -27.70 -0.19 -25.81
CA LYS A 433 -27.72 0.47 -27.12
C LYS A 433 -27.07 -0.46 -28.18
N PRO A 434 -27.50 -0.41 -29.45
CA PRO A 434 -26.91 -1.25 -30.52
C PRO A 434 -25.45 -0.87 -30.82
N THR A 435 -24.65 -1.81 -31.35
CA THR A 435 -23.26 -1.51 -31.72
C THR A 435 -23.17 -0.66 -33.00
N GLN A 436 -24.19 -0.73 -33.86
CA GLN A 436 -24.26 0.06 -35.07
C GLN A 436 -24.35 1.56 -34.74
N GLY A 437 -23.34 2.33 -35.16
CA GLY A 437 -23.26 3.77 -34.88
C GLY A 437 -22.82 4.12 -33.46
N GLN A 438 -22.33 3.14 -32.67
CA GLN A 438 -21.99 3.33 -31.25
C GLN A 438 -21.04 4.51 -30.97
N ILE A 439 -20.06 4.75 -31.86
CA ILE A 439 -19.07 5.81 -31.66
C ILE A 439 -19.67 7.20 -31.89
N ASP A 440 -20.59 7.34 -32.84
CA ASP A 440 -21.27 8.62 -33.09
C ASP A 440 -22.28 8.93 -31.97
N ASP A 441 -23.02 7.92 -31.48
CA ASP A 441 -23.88 8.04 -30.30
C ASP A 441 -23.06 8.40 -29.04
N LEU A 442 -21.94 7.73 -28.79
CA LEU A 442 -21.04 8.05 -27.69
C LEU A 442 -20.56 9.50 -27.75
N LEU A 443 -20.22 10.00 -28.94
CA LEU A 443 -19.77 11.38 -29.12
C LEU A 443 -20.88 12.41 -28.79
N GLU A 444 -22.14 12.11 -29.12
CA GLU A 444 -23.27 12.95 -28.76
C GLU A 444 -23.53 12.95 -27.24
N GLU A 445 -23.42 11.78 -26.60
CA GLU A 445 -23.54 11.66 -25.15
C GLU A 445 -22.41 12.40 -24.44
N VAL A 446 -21.17 12.28 -24.91
CA VAL A 446 -20.01 13.03 -24.41
C VAL A 446 -20.29 14.53 -24.48
N ARG A 447 -20.74 15.06 -25.62
CA ARG A 447 -21.06 16.50 -25.77
C ARG A 447 -22.14 16.94 -24.78
N THR A 448 -23.20 16.15 -24.62
CA THR A 448 -24.29 16.42 -23.68
C THR A 448 -23.79 16.49 -22.23
N ARG A 449 -22.88 15.60 -21.83
CA ARG A 449 -22.30 15.58 -20.47
C ARG A 449 -21.30 16.71 -20.25
N VAL A 450 -20.49 17.05 -21.27
CA VAL A 450 -19.55 18.19 -21.23
C VAL A 450 -20.30 19.51 -21.04
N GLU A 451 -21.44 19.71 -21.72
CA GLU A 451 -22.29 20.90 -21.52
C GLU A 451 -22.80 21.04 -20.08
N ARG A 452 -22.97 19.92 -19.37
CA ARG A 452 -23.36 19.87 -17.94
C ARG A 452 -22.17 19.92 -16.98
N GLN A 453 -20.95 20.06 -17.49
CA GLN A 453 -19.70 20.00 -16.74
C GLN A 453 -19.49 18.68 -15.99
N GLU A 454 -20.04 17.59 -16.50
CA GLU A 454 -19.89 16.23 -15.95
C GLU A 454 -18.73 15.48 -16.65
N ARG A 455 -18.35 14.31 -16.14
CA ARG A 455 -17.27 13.46 -16.68
C ARG A 455 -17.79 12.11 -17.17
N ILE A 456 -17.03 11.50 -18.08
CA ILE A 456 -17.39 10.23 -18.72
C ILE A 456 -16.25 9.24 -18.58
N LEU A 457 -16.58 7.99 -18.24
CA LEU A 457 -15.66 6.86 -18.33
C LEU A 457 -16.08 5.95 -19.48
N VAL A 458 -15.13 5.54 -20.31
CA VAL A 458 -15.38 4.60 -21.40
C VAL A 458 -14.51 3.37 -21.21
N THR A 459 -15.10 2.18 -21.23
CA THR A 459 -14.35 0.92 -21.16
C THR A 459 -14.35 0.18 -22.49
N THR A 460 -13.16 -0.13 -23.01
CA THR A 460 -12.93 -0.93 -24.22
C THR A 460 -12.38 -2.31 -23.85
N LEU A 461 -12.07 -3.16 -24.85
CA LEU A 461 -11.52 -4.51 -24.63
C LEU A 461 -10.00 -4.60 -24.79
N THR A 462 -9.38 -3.68 -25.52
CA THR A 462 -7.95 -3.75 -25.87
C THR A 462 -7.26 -2.39 -25.75
N LYS A 463 -5.94 -2.40 -25.50
CA LYS A 463 -5.11 -1.19 -25.42
C LYS A 463 -5.21 -0.36 -26.69
N ARG A 464 -5.03 -1.02 -27.82
CA ARG A 464 -5.15 -0.42 -29.14
C ARG A 464 -6.51 0.25 -29.36
N MET A 465 -7.61 -0.38 -28.97
CA MET A 465 -8.93 0.26 -29.07
C MET A 465 -9.07 1.48 -28.17
N ALA A 466 -8.48 1.46 -26.97
CA ALA A 466 -8.48 2.63 -26.09
C ALA A 466 -7.69 3.80 -26.70
N GLU A 467 -6.50 3.52 -27.26
CA GLU A 467 -5.65 4.50 -27.95
C GLU A 467 -6.31 5.05 -29.23
N ASP A 468 -6.85 4.16 -30.08
CA ASP A 468 -7.52 4.51 -31.34
C ASP A 468 -8.77 5.37 -31.07
N LEU A 469 -9.58 4.99 -30.07
CA LEU A 469 -10.78 5.75 -29.68
C LEU A 469 -10.41 7.12 -29.11
N THR A 470 -9.37 7.20 -28.29
CA THR A 470 -8.89 8.46 -27.72
C THR A 470 -8.43 9.41 -28.82
N THR A 471 -7.65 8.90 -29.78
CA THR A 471 -7.21 9.68 -30.96
C THR A 471 -8.41 10.20 -31.74
N TYR A 472 -9.38 9.33 -32.03
CA TYR A 472 -10.59 9.70 -32.77
C TYR A 472 -11.43 10.78 -32.06
N LEU A 473 -11.62 10.66 -30.75
CA LEU A 473 -12.37 11.64 -29.95
C LEU A 473 -11.62 12.99 -29.90
N ALA A 474 -10.29 12.96 -29.74
CA ALA A 474 -9.45 14.15 -29.74
C ALA A 474 -9.49 14.91 -31.07
N GLU A 475 -9.43 14.21 -32.21
CA GLU A 475 -9.56 14.80 -33.56
C GLU A 475 -10.90 15.52 -33.77
N ARG A 476 -11.93 15.13 -33.03
CA ARG A 476 -13.27 15.74 -33.05
C ARG A 476 -13.48 16.80 -31.96
N GLY A 477 -12.41 17.23 -31.30
CA GLY A 477 -12.40 18.33 -30.33
C GLY A 477 -12.84 17.94 -28.92
N VAL A 478 -12.88 16.65 -28.58
CA VAL A 478 -13.13 16.19 -27.20
C VAL A 478 -11.82 16.23 -26.41
N ARG A 479 -11.86 16.72 -25.17
CA ARG A 479 -10.73 16.61 -24.25
C ARG A 479 -10.76 15.23 -23.61
N VAL A 480 -9.85 14.35 -24.03
CA VAL A 480 -9.86 12.92 -23.69
C VAL A 480 -8.45 12.42 -23.43
N GLU A 481 -8.33 11.49 -22.48
CA GLU A 481 -7.11 10.75 -22.19
C GLU A 481 -7.41 9.24 -22.09
N TYR A 482 -6.37 8.40 -22.19
CA TYR A 482 -6.50 6.95 -22.02
C TYR A 482 -5.80 6.42 -20.77
N LEU A 483 -6.24 5.25 -20.30
CA LEU A 483 -5.66 4.56 -19.14
C LEU A 483 -5.57 3.05 -19.36
N HIS A 484 -4.34 2.52 -19.41
CA HIS A 484 -4.09 1.08 -19.53
C HIS A 484 -2.83 0.63 -18.77
N SER A 485 -2.47 -0.65 -18.88
CA SER A 485 -1.42 -1.28 -18.05
C SER A 485 -0.03 -0.66 -18.19
N ASP A 486 0.28 -0.05 -19.34
CA ASP A 486 1.62 0.49 -19.62
C ASP A 486 1.78 1.96 -19.15
N VAL A 487 0.68 2.58 -18.68
CA VAL A 487 0.75 3.88 -18.00
C VAL A 487 1.32 3.66 -16.61
N ASP A 488 2.37 4.41 -16.29
CA ASP A 488 3.00 4.37 -14.96
C ASP A 488 2.02 4.70 -13.84
N THR A 489 2.20 4.09 -12.66
CA THR A 489 1.30 4.23 -11.51
C THR A 489 1.12 5.68 -11.07
N LEU A 490 2.18 6.49 -11.06
CA LEU A 490 2.08 7.91 -10.71
C LEU A 490 1.27 8.68 -11.76
N ARG A 491 1.54 8.43 -13.04
CA ARG A 491 0.77 9.04 -14.14
C ARG A 491 -0.71 8.67 -14.10
N ARG A 492 -1.07 7.47 -13.62
CA ARG A 492 -2.49 7.09 -13.43
C ARG A 492 -3.19 7.99 -12.44
N VAL A 493 -2.54 8.26 -11.29
CA VAL A 493 -3.08 9.12 -10.23
C VAL A 493 -3.27 10.54 -10.77
N GLU A 494 -2.29 11.05 -11.51
CA GLU A 494 -2.38 12.36 -12.17
C GLU A 494 -3.56 12.42 -13.14
N LEU A 495 -3.69 11.46 -14.07
CA LEU A 495 -4.78 11.46 -15.05
C LEU A 495 -6.16 11.49 -14.35
N LEU A 496 -6.33 10.71 -13.29
CA LEU A 496 -7.60 10.67 -12.56
C LEU A 496 -7.87 11.99 -11.83
N ARG A 497 -6.84 12.65 -11.31
CA ARG A 497 -6.95 14.01 -10.76
C ARG A 497 -7.30 15.04 -11.84
N GLU A 498 -6.63 14.99 -12.98
CA GLU A 498 -6.88 15.88 -14.12
C GLU A 498 -8.31 15.75 -14.65
N LEU A 499 -8.87 14.54 -14.66
CA LEU A 499 -10.28 14.29 -14.95
C LEU A 499 -11.19 15.01 -13.93
N ARG A 500 -10.93 14.87 -12.63
CA ARG A 500 -11.71 15.55 -11.58
C ARG A 500 -11.64 17.08 -11.69
N LEU A 501 -10.44 17.61 -11.94
CA LEU A 501 -10.22 19.04 -12.16
C LEU A 501 -10.85 19.56 -13.47
N GLY A 502 -11.27 18.66 -14.36
CA GLY A 502 -11.84 19.03 -15.65
C GLY A 502 -10.83 19.57 -16.65
N ARG A 503 -9.55 19.15 -16.54
CA ARG A 503 -8.57 19.36 -17.61
C ARG A 503 -9.00 18.63 -18.88
N PHE A 504 -9.50 17.42 -18.70
CA PHE A 504 -10.20 16.65 -19.72
C PHE A 504 -11.54 16.10 -19.19
N ASP A 505 -12.40 15.68 -20.11
CA ASP A 505 -13.79 15.31 -19.81
C ASP A 505 -14.05 13.80 -19.87
N VAL A 506 -13.25 13.09 -20.69
CA VAL A 506 -13.44 11.67 -20.97
C VAL A 506 -12.17 10.88 -20.65
N LEU A 507 -12.31 9.77 -19.92
CA LEU A 507 -11.24 8.81 -19.71
C LEU A 507 -11.57 7.47 -20.37
N VAL A 508 -10.74 7.02 -21.30
CA VAL A 508 -10.90 5.74 -22.00
C VAL A 508 -9.96 4.70 -21.42
N GLY A 509 -10.48 3.61 -20.87
CA GLY A 509 -9.64 2.54 -20.33
C GLY A 509 -10.13 1.15 -20.70
N ILE A 510 -9.39 0.13 -20.23
CA ILE A 510 -9.77 -1.27 -20.41
C ILE A 510 -10.39 -1.80 -19.12
N ASN A 511 -9.63 -1.68 -18.02
CA ASN A 511 -10.01 -2.13 -16.70
C ASN A 511 -9.84 -0.98 -15.71
N LEU A 512 -10.83 -0.09 -15.69
CA LEU A 512 -10.92 1.03 -14.75
C LEU A 512 -11.38 0.58 -13.34
N LEU A 513 -11.36 -0.72 -13.05
CA LEU A 513 -11.86 -1.31 -11.81
C LEU A 513 -10.81 -1.30 -10.68
N ARG A 514 -9.52 -1.13 -11.00
CA ARG A 514 -8.44 -1.43 -10.04
C ARG A 514 -8.20 -0.36 -8.97
N GLU A 515 -8.58 0.90 -9.20
CA GLU A 515 -7.89 1.99 -8.52
C GLU A 515 -8.55 2.49 -7.23
N GLY A 516 -9.65 1.89 -6.75
CA GLY A 516 -10.31 2.36 -5.52
C GLY A 516 -10.84 3.81 -5.58
N LEU A 517 -10.74 4.46 -6.75
CA LEU A 517 -10.96 5.89 -6.86
C LEU A 517 -12.45 6.26 -6.97
N ASP A 518 -12.76 7.32 -6.24
CA ASP A 518 -14.07 7.89 -5.99
C ASP A 518 -14.24 9.13 -6.89
N LEU A 519 -15.02 9.01 -7.95
CA LEU A 519 -15.21 10.04 -8.98
C LEU A 519 -16.67 10.53 -8.99
N PRO A 520 -17.09 11.40 -8.06
CA PRO A 520 -18.46 11.91 -8.02
C PRO A 520 -18.81 12.78 -9.25
N GLU A 521 -17.82 13.30 -9.96
CA GLU A 521 -17.99 14.09 -11.18
C GLU A 521 -18.42 13.23 -12.39
N VAL A 522 -18.26 11.90 -12.33
CA VAL A 522 -18.64 10.97 -13.41
C VAL A 522 -20.15 10.71 -13.38
N SER A 523 -20.85 11.14 -14.44
CA SER A 523 -22.29 10.90 -14.60
C SER A 523 -22.63 9.86 -15.66
N LEU A 524 -21.66 9.49 -16.52
CA LEU A 524 -21.85 8.49 -17.55
C LEU A 524 -20.69 7.49 -17.57
N VAL A 525 -21.05 6.20 -17.61
CA VAL A 525 -20.11 5.11 -17.89
C VAL A 525 -20.57 4.39 -19.17
N SER A 526 -19.70 4.36 -20.18
CA SER A 526 -19.98 3.72 -21.46
C SER A 526 -19.16 2.44 -21.62
N ILE A 527 -19.84 1.30 -21.73
CA ILE A 527 -19.23 -0.02 -21.89
C ILE A 527 -19.35 -0.42 -23.35
N LEU A 528 -18.25 -0.29 -24.10
CA LEU A 528 -18.19 -0.76 -25.49
C LEU A 528 -18.09 -2.29 -25.52
N ASP A 529 -18.66 -2.90 -26.56
CA ASP A 529 -18.63 -4.35 -26.78
C ASP A 529 -19.09 -5.14 -25.53
N ALA A 530 -20.21 -4.72 -24.93
CA ALA A 530 -20.70 -5.29 -23.68
C ALA A 530 -21.12 -6.77 -23.82
N ASP A 531 -21.43 -7.21 -25.05
CA ASP A 531 -21.80 -8.60 -25.37
C ASP A 531 -20.61 -9.55 -25.61
N LYS A 532 -19.37 -9.06 -25.53
CA LYS A 532 -18.18 -9.89 -25.67
C LYS A 532 -17.79 -10.52 -24.34
N GLU A 533 -18.31 -11.72 -24.10
CA GLU A 533 -18.02 -12.49 -22.89
C GLU A 533 -16.52 -12.70 -22.69
N GLY A 534 -16.12 -12.73 -21.41
CA GLY A 534 -14.74 -12.84 -20.97
C GLY A 534 -14.54 -12.14 -19.64
N PHE A 535 -13.30 -12.10 -19.15
CA PHE A 535 -12.98 -11.51 -17.85
C PHE A 535 -13.52 -10.07 -17.70
N LEU A 536 -13.34 -9.22 -18.72
CA LEU A 536 -13.76 -7.81 -18.70
C LEU A 536 -15.28 -7.59 -18.79
N ARG A 537 -16.06 -8.62 -19.12
CA ARG A 537 -17.53 -8.56 -19.29
C ARG A 537 -18.25 -9.69 -18.52
N SER A 538 -17.61 -10.22 -17.48
CA SER A 538 -18.28 -11.10 -16.52
C SER A 538 -19.29 -10.31 -15.69
N THR A 539 -20.25 -10.99 -15.05
CA THR A 539 -21.23 -10.35 -14.15
C THR A 539 -20.53 -9.43 -13.14
N ARG A 540 -19.45 -9.92 -12.52
CA ARG A 540 -18.67 -9.15 -11.52
C ARG A 540 -18.08 -7.88 -12.11
N SER A 541 -17.36 -8.00 -13.23
CA SER A 541 -16.73 -6.85 -13.90
C SER A 541 -17.77 -5.82 -14.36
N LEU A 542 -18.93 -6.26 -14.85
CA LEU A 542 -20.02 -5.38 -15.26
C LEU A 542 -20.62 -4.63 -14.08
N VAL A 543 -20.96 -5.33 -12.98
CA VAL A 543 -21.52 -4.71 -11.76
C VAL A 543 -20.54 -3.69 -11.17
N GLN A 544 -19.24 -3.99 -11.13
CA GLN A 544 -18.24 -3.03 -10.66
C GLN A 544 -18.09 -1.82 -11.59
N THR A 545 -18.14 -2.03 -12.91
CA THR A 545 -18.06 -0.94 -13.90
C THR A 545 -19.27 -0.02 -13.78
N ILE A 546 -20.47 -0.60 -13.62
CA ILE A 546 -21.71 0.13 -13.34
C ILE A 546 -21.57 0.98 -12.07
N GLY A 547 -20.98 0.41 -11.01
CA GLY A 547 -20.77 1.09 -9.73
C GLY A 547 -19.97 2.39 -9.81
N ARG A 548 -19.20 2.62 -10.89
CA ARG A 548 -18.47 3.89 -11.12
C ARG A 548 -19.40 5.08 -11.38
N ALA A 549 -20.60 4.86 -11.92
CA ALA A 549 -21.61 5.91 -12.10
C ALA A 549 -22.51 6.11 -10.87
N ALA A 550 -22.42 5.25 -9.85
CA ALA A 550 -23.31 5.27 -8.69
C ALA A 550 -23.01 6.39 -7.66
N ARG A 551 -21.99 7.21 -7.93
CA ARG A 551 -21.57 8.32 -7.06
C ARG A 551 -22.09 9.69 -7.50
N ASN A 552 -22.87 9.72 -8.58
CA ASN A 552 -23.48 10.91 -9.14
C ASN A 552 -25.01 10.76 -9.15
N VAL A 553 -25.74 11.83 -8.82
CA VAL A 553 -27.21 11.83 -8.80
C VAL A 553 -27.81 11.53 -10.18
N SER A 554 -27.13 11.99 -11.24
CA SER A 554 -27.48 11.79 -12.64
C SER A 554 -26.81 10.56 -13.27
N GLY A 555 -26.25 9.67 -12.44
CA GLY A 555 -25.49 8.50 -12.88
C GLY A 555 -26.25 7.60 -13.87
N GLU A 556 -25.64 7.35 -15.02
CA GLU A 556 -26.17 6.49 -16.08
C GLU A 556 -25.07 5.59 -16.66
N VAL A 557 -25.47 4.42 -17.14
CA VAL A 557 -24.57 3.46 -17.80
C VAL A 557 -25.12 3.09 -19.16
N HIS A 558 -24.29 3.22 -20.21
CA HIS A 558 -24.62 2.79 -21.56
C HIS A 558 -23.83 1.54 -21.92
N MET A 559 -24.52 0.44 -22.19
CA MET A 559 -23.93 -0.81 -22.66
C MET A 559 -24.16 -0.93 -24.16
N TYR A 560 -23.10 -0.86 -24.97
CA TYR A 560 -23.20 -1.07 -26.42
C TYR A 560 -23.07 -2.55 -26.75
N ALA A 561 -24.14 -3.15 -27.23
CA ALA A 561 -24.27 -4.57 -27.48
C ALA A 561 -25.41 -4.87 -28.47
N ASP A 562 -25.25 -5.93 -29.27
CA ASP A 562 -26.30 -6.40 -30.17
C ASP A 562 -27.13 -7.53 -29.56
N THR A 563 -26.59 -8.18 -28.52
CA THR A 563 -27.26 -9.24 -27.77
C THR A 563 -27.09 -9.02 -26.26
N ILE A 564 -28.07 -9.46 -25.46
CA ILE A 564 -27.94 -9.45 -23.99
C ILE A 564 -27.41 -10.83 -23.58
N THR A 565 -26.17 -10.87 -23.08
CA THR A 565 -25.55 -12.09 -22.57
C THR A 565 -26.09 -12.43 -21.17
N PRO A 566 -25.90 -13.67 -20.67
CA PRO A 566 -26.28 -14.01 -19.30
C PRO A 566 -25.63 -13.09 -18.24
N ALA A 567 -24.35 -12.76 -18.43
CA ALA A 567 -23.61 -11.85 -17.55
C ALA A 567 -24.21 -10.43 -17.54
N MET A 568 -24.64 -9.92 -18.71
CA MET A 568 -25.32 -8.63 -18.80
C MET A 568 -26.67 -8.68 -18.10
N ALA A 569 -27.47 -9.72 -18.34
CA ALA A 569 -28.79 -9.86 -17.75
C ALA A 569 -28.72 -9.85 -16.21
N GLU A 570 -27.82 -10.65 -15.64
CA GLU A 570 -27.61 -10.73 -14.19
C GLU A 570 -27.12 -9.40 -13.60
N ALA A 571 -26.16 -8.73 -14.27
CA ALA A 571 -25.67 -7.42 -13.82
C ALA A 571 -26.76 -6.33 -13.86
N ILE A 572 -27.59 -6.32 -14.91
CA ILE A 572 -28.71 -5.38 -15.05
C ILE A 572 -29.77 -5.65 -13.98
N GLU A 573 -30.13 -6.92 -13.76
CA GLU A 573 -31.13 -7.31 -12.76
C GLU A 573 -30.71 -6.92 -11.35
N GLU A 574 -29.46 -7.20 -10.97
CA GLU A 574 -28.95 -6.84 -9.65
C GLU A 574 -28.89 -5.32 -9.44
N THR A 575 -28.50 -4.57 -10.49
CA THR A 575 -28.47 -3.10 -10.44
C THR A 575 -29.88 -2.52 -10.26
N GLU A 576 -30.87 -3.02 -11.01
CA GLU A 576 -32.25 -2.54 -10.93
C GLU A 576 -32.92 -2.92 -9.60
N ARG A 577 -32.60 -4.11 -9.06
CA ARG A 577 -33.03 -4.55 -7.72
C ARG A 577 -32.52 -3.60 -6.64
N ARG A 578 -31.23 -3.27 -6.65
CA ARG A 578 -30.61 -2.31 -5.71
C ARG A 578 -31.24 -0.93 -5.84
N ARG A 579 -31.32 -0.42 -7.07
CA ARG A 579 -31.92 0.90 -7.38
C ARG A 579 -33.36 1.00 -6.87
N THR A 580 -34.17 -0.03 -7.08
CA THR A 580 -35.57 -0.05 -6.63
C THR A 580 -35.68 0.04 -5.10
N LYS A 581 -34.86 -0.75 -4.37
CA LYS A 581 -34.83 -0.69 -2.90
C LYS A 581 -34.36 0.68 -2.39
N GLN A 582 -33.33 1.25 -2.99
CA GLN A 582 -32.80 2.56 -2.59
C GLN A 582 -33.83 3.68 -2.83
N LEU A 583 -34.53 3.67 -3.98
CA LEU A 583 -35.60 4.63 -4.26
C LEU A 583 -36.77 4.51 -3.27
N ALA A 584 -37.16 3.28 -2.92
CA ALA A 584 -38.20 3.04 -1.93
C ALA A 584 -37.79 3.57 -0.54
N TYR A 585 -36.56 3.28 -0.11
CA TYR A 585 -36.01 3.77 1.15
C TYR A 585 -35.99 5.30 1.20
N ASN A 586 -35.49 5.95 0.14
CA ASN A 586 -35.45 7.40 0.04
C ASN A 586 -36.85 8.03 0.11
N ALA A 587 -37.83 7.44 -0.57
CA ALA A 587 -39.21 7.91 -0.55
C ALA A 587 -39.85 7.76 0.84
N GLU A 588 -39.60 6.64 1.53
CA GLU A 588 -40.12 6.39 2.89
C GLU A 588 -39.52 7.36 3.92
N HIS A 589 -38.23 7.70 3.78
CA HIS A 589 -37.49 8.51 4.75
C HIS A 589 -37.39 9.99 4.36
N GLY A 590 -37.97 10.39 3.21
CA GLY A 590 -37.93 11.78 2.73
C GLY A 590 -36.51 12.26 2.38
N ILE A 591 -35.65 11.36 1.89
CA ILE A 591 -34.26 11.66 1.55
C ILE A 591 -34.17 12.11 0.09
N ASP A 592 -33.61 13.30 -0.14
CA ASP A 592 -33.26 13.79 -1.47
C ASP A 592 -31.80 13.46 -1.78
N PRO A 593 -31.49 12.64 -2.82
CA PRO A 593 -30.13 12.22 -3.13
C PRO A 593 -29.17 13.41 -3.31
N GLN A 594 -28.13 13.48 -2.47
CA GLN A 594 -27.12 14.52 -2.56
C GLN A 594 -25.83 13.99 -3.21
N PRO A 595 -25.18 14.75 -4.11
CA PRO A 595 -23.88 14.38 -4.61
C PRO A 595 -22.85 14.42 -3.47
N LEU A 596 -21.93 13.45 -3.47
CA LEU A 596 -20.88 13.40 -2.47
C LEU A 596 -19.89 14.55 -2.68
N ARG A 597 -19.88 15.54 -1.78
CA ARG A 597 -18.87 16.61 -1.77
C ARG A 597 -17.63 16.16 -1.01
N LYS A 598 -16.84 15.26 -1.60
CA LYS A 598 -15.53 14.91 -1.04
C LYS A 598 -14.56 16.04 -1.37
N LYS A 599 -13.92 16.65 -0.35
CA LYS A 599 -12.76 17.50 -0.59
C LYS A 599 -11.75 16.66 -1.37
N ILE A 600 -11.23 17.21 -2.47
CA ILE A 600 -10.10 16.59 -3.18
C ILE A 600 -8.99 16.49 -2.11
N ALA A 601 -8.57 15.28 -1.77
CA ALA A 601 -7.81 15.03 -0.54
C ALA A 601 -6.44 15.71 -0.67
N ASP A 602 -6.21 16.67 0.22
CA ASP A 602 -5.26 17.78 0.08
C ASP A 602 -3.79 17.38 -0.08
N VAL A 603 -3.37 16.17 0.30
CA VAL A 603 -1.94 15.90 0.49
C VAL A 603 -1.18 15.69 -0.83
N THR A 604 -1.63 14.74 -1.68
CA THR A 604 -1.09 14.55 -3.04
C THR A 604 -1.55 15.65 -4.01
N ASP A 605 -2.68 16.28 -3.73
CA ASP A 605 -3.20 17.42 -4.50
C ASP A 605 -2.42 18.71 -4.29
N MET A 606 -1.80 18.93 -3.14
CA MET A 606 -1.00 20.12 -2.85
C MET A 606 0.36 20.07 -3.57
N LEU A 607 1.02 18.91 -3.56
CA LEU A 607 2.30 18.67 -4.24
C LEU A 607 2.19 18.87 -5.74
N ALA A 608 1.15 18.29 -6.34
CA ALA A 608 0.94 18.42 -7.79
C ALA A 608 0.25 19.76 -8.18
N ARG A 609 -0.10 20.64 -7.23
CA ARG A 609 -0.49 22.05 -7.48
C ARG A 609 0.75 22.94 -7.50
N GLU A 610 1.65 22.71 -6.56
CA GLU A 610 2.97 23.34 -6.50
C GLU A 610 3.76 23.13 -7.80
N ASP A 611 3.76 21.92 -8.35
CA ASP A 611 4.45 21.59 -9.60
C ASP A 611 4.04 22.43 -10.80
N VAL A 612 2.74 22.56 -10.99
CA VAL A 612 2.17 23.28 -12.14
C VAL A 612 2.46 24.76 -11.99
N ASP A 613 2.34 25.29 -10.77
CA ASP A 613 2.67 26.67 -10.45
C ASP A 613 4.18 26.95 -10.58
N THR A 614 5.06 26.00 -10.21
CA THR A 614 6.52 26.08 -10.43
C THR A 614 6.85 26.04 -11.92
N ALA A 615 6.26 25.11 -12.67
CA ALA A 615 6.48 24.96 -14.10
C ALA A 615 6.02 26.18 -14.91
N ASP A 616 4.83 26.73 -14.63
CA ASP A 616 4.31 27.94 -15.29
C ASP A 616 5.18 29.17 -14.97
N LEU A 617 5.68 29.28 -13.74
CA LEU A 617 6.53 30.38 -13.29
C LEU A 617 7.93 30.34 -13.93
N LEU A 618 8.51 29.15 -14.08
CA LEU A 618 9.81 28.94 -14.71
C LEU A 618 9.74 29.02 -16.25
N ALA A 619 8.63 28.59 -16.86
CA ALA A 619 8.39 28.70 -18.29
C ALA A 619 8.25 30.16 -18.78
N GLY A 620 7.84 31.08 -17.90
CA GLY A 620 7.74 32.51 -18.19
C GLY A 620 9.08 33.25 -18.41
N GLY A 621 10.22 32.64 -18.03
CA GLY A 621 11.54 33.28 -18.09
C GLY A 621 12.64 32.50 -18.81
N TYR A 622 12.49 31.19 -19.02
CA TYR A 622 13.54 30.33 -19.57
C TYR A 622 13.18 29.75 -20.94
N ARG A 623 13.64 30.41 -22.02
CA ARG A 623 13.86 29.69 -23.30
C ARG A 623 15.07 28.79 -23.12
N GLY A 624 14.83 27.49 -23.14
CA GLY A 624 15.81 26.43 -22.97
C GLY A 624 17.07 26.59 -23.83
N HIS A 625 18.19 26.20 -23.24
CA HIS A 625 19.49 26.16 -23.89
C HIS A 625 20.16 24.83 -23.55
N GLU A 626 19.80 23.78 -24.29
CA GLU A 626 20.74 22.69 -24.58
C GLU A 626 20.93 22.58 -26.10
N ASP A 627 22.20 22.72 -26.47
CA ASP A 627 22.87 22.62 -27.76
C ASP A 627 22.05 22.39 -29.05
N SER A 628 21.99 23.45 -29.89
CA SER A 628 22.52 23.35 -31.25
C SER A 628 22.75 24.73 -31.90
N SER A 629 23.88 24.83 -32.60
CA SER A 629 24.25 25.87 -33.57
C SER A 629 24.77 27.22 -33.03
N VAL A 630 26.10 27.24 -32.91
CA VAL A 630 26.93 28.44 -33.06
C VAL A 630 26.55 29.17 -34.36
N ARG A 631 26.38 30.50 -34.25
CA ARG A 631 26.52 31.53 -35.31
C ARG A 631 25.25 32.13 -35.94
N ALA A 632 24.40 32.80 -35.16
CA ALA A 632 23.58 33.93 -35.68
C ALA A 632 22.91 34.77 -34.58
N ARG A 633 23.66 35.62 -33.86
CA ARG A 633 23.14 36.87 -33.22
C ARG A 633 24.27 37.70 -32.60
N ARG A 634 25.20 38.14 -33.45
CA ARG A 634 26.02 39.34 -33.17
C ARG A 634 25.32 40.53 -33.82
N LYS A 635 24.40 41.17 -33.09
CA LYS A 635 24.05 42.60 -33.18
C LYS A 635 22.83 42.86 -32.29
N HIS A 636 22.97 43.84 -31.40
CA HIS A 636 22.04 44.29 -30.35
C HIS A 636 22.15 43.58 -29.00
N ALA A 637 23.32 43.72 -28.36
CA ALA A 637 23.46 43.65 -26.91
C ALA A 637 24.59 44.62 -26.51
N ALA A 638 24.30 45.90 -26.59
CA ALA A 638 25.08 46.94 -25.94
C ALA A 638 24.06 47.81 -25.22
N GLU A 639 24.29 48.00 -23.92
CA GLU A 639 23.44 48.70 -22.93
C GLU A 639 22.46 47.79 -22.16
N ALA A 640 23.01 46.95 -21.28
CA ALA A 640 22.33 46.55 -20.04
C ALA A 640 23.22 46.99 -18.88
N THR A 641 22.67 47.73 -17.92
CA THR A 641 23.37 48.28 -16.77
C THR A 641 23.80 47.17 -15.79
N VAL A 642 24.83 47.44 -14.96
CA VAL A 642 25.30 46.49 -13.93
C VAL A 642 24.17 46.09 -12.96
N ARG A 643 23.19 46.98 -12.77
CA ARG A 643 22.03 46.78 -11.89
C ARG A 643 21.03 45.77 -12.47
N GLU A 644 20.76 45.81 -13.78
CA GLU A 644 19.89 44.83 -14.48
C GLU A 644 20.54 43.44 -14.52
N LYS A 645 21.88 43.37 -14.62
CA LYS A 645 22.60 42.08 -14.54
C LYS A 645 22.57 41.46 -13.14
N LEU A 646 22.65 42.28 -12.09
CA LEU A 646 22.54 41.83 -10.71
C LEU A 646 21.10 41.43 -10.34
N ALA A 647 20.10 42.15 -10.85
CA ALA A 647 18.69 41.80 -10.68
C ALA A 647 18.33 40.48 -11.39
N GLY A 648 18.78 40.29 -12.63
CA GLY A 648 18.60 39.03 -13.36
C GLY A 648 19.35 37.84 -12.75
N ALA A 649 20.53 38.06 -12.16
CA ALA A 649 21.25 37.02 -11.41
C ALA A 649 20.51 36.63 -10.12
N ALA A 650 20.01 37.61 -9.36
CA ALA A 650 19.23 37.35 -8.14
C ALA A 650 17.88 36.66 -8.44
N GLN A 651 17.23 36.98 -9.56
CA GLN A 651 16.04 36.27 -10.04
C GLN A 651 16.36 34.83 -10.45
N GLY A 652 17.53 34.59 -11.06
CA GLY A 652 18.02 33.25 -11.42
C GLY A 652 18.31 32.38 -10.19
N ASP A 653 19.06 32.92 -9.22
CA ASP A 653 19.40 32.22 -7.98
C ASP A 653 18.13 31.86 -7.17
N LEU A 654 17.15 32.76 -7.14
CA LEU A 654 15.87 32.52 -6.46
C LEU A 654 15.02 31.46 -7.18
N ALA A 655 15.07 31.41 -8.51
CA ALA A 655 14.39 30.39 -9.31
C ALA A 655 15.02 29.00 -9.14
N GLU A 656 16.36 28.92 -9.06
CA GLU A 656 17.07 27.67 -8.76
C GLU A 656 16.73 27.15 -7.35
N LEU A 657 16.70 28.03 -6.35
CA LEU A 657 16.31 27.67 -4.98
C LEU A 657 14.86 27.16 -4.91
N ILE A 658 13.92 27.79 -5.62
CA ILE A 658 12.54 27.31 -5.72
C ILE A 658 12.48 25.91 -6.32
N ASN A 659 13.28 25.62 -7.36
CA ASN A 659 13.32 24.31 -7.98
C ASN A 659 13.93 23.25 -7.03
N GLU A 660 14.99 23.59 -6.32
CA GLU A 660 15.63 22.69 -5.34
C GLU A 660 14.68 22.35 -4.18
N LEU A 661 14.00 23.36 -3.60
CA LEU A 661 13.01 23.15 -2.56
C LEU A 661 11.79 22.38 -3.08
N THR A 662 11.38 22.58 -4.34
CA THR A 662 10.31 21.79 -4.97
C THR A 662 10.70 20.32 -5.06
N GLN A 663 11.94 20.00 -5.46
CA GLN A 663 12.44 18.62 -5.48
C GLN A 663 12.51 18.01 -4.07
N GLN A 664 12.94 18.78 -3.06
CA GLN A 664 12.96 18.33 -1.66
C GLN A 664 11.54 18.11 -1.11
N MET A 665 10.58 18.94 -1.51
CA MET A 665 9.18 18.78 -1.14
C MET A 665 8.60 17.49 -1.73
N HIS A 666 8.94 17.15 -2.97
CA HIS A 666 8.54 15.88 -3.60
C HIS A 666 9.17 14.68 -2.96
N ALA A 667 10.48 14.72 -2.70
CA ALA A 667 11.15 13.66 -1.96
C ALA A 667 10.48 13.45 -0.60
N ALA A 668 10.22 14.54 0.15
CA ALA A 668 9.50 14.45 1.42
C ALA A 668 8.10 13.86 1.29
N ALA A 669 7.41 14.05 0.16
CA ALA A 669 6.10 13.48 -0.07
C ALA A 669 6.11 12.03 -0.54
N GLU A 670 7.08 11.67 -1.38
CA GLU A 670 7.37 10.28 -1.76
C GLU A 670 7.73 9.46 -0.51
N ASP A 671 8.45 10.09 0.43
CA ASP A 671 8.80 9.54 1.74
C ASP A 671 7.65 9.63 2.77
N LEU A 672 6.45 10.08 2.37
CA LEU A 672 5.25 10.22 3.22
C LEU A 672 5.40 11.20 4.41
N HIS A 673 6.42 12.06 4.40
CA HIS A 673 6.62 13.16 5.35
C HIS A 673 5.73 14.37 5.04
N PHE A 674 4.41 14.19 5.15
CA PHE A 674 3.43 15.19 4.71
C PHE A 674 3.52 16.53 5.44
N GLU A 675 4.00 16.55 6.68
CA GLU A 675 4.20 17.76 7.46
C GLU A 675 5.43 18.54 7.00
N LEU A 676 6.50 17.84 6.60
CA LEU A 676 7.70 18.43 6.01
C LEU A 676 7.41 18.96 4.60
N ALA A 677 6.73 18.16 3.78
CA ALA A 677 6.24 18.59 2.47
C ALA A 677 5.35 19.84 2.58
N ALA A 678 4.45 19.90 3.57
CA ALA A 678 3.62 21.09 3.80
C ALA A 678 4.44 22.32 4.21
N ARG A 679 5.51 22.15 4.99
CA ARG A 679 6.40 23.25 5.37
C ARG A 679 7.22 23.77 4.18
N LEU A 680 7.81 22.85 3.41
CA LEU A 680 8.59 23.19 2.21
C LEU A 680 7.71 23.90 1.17
N ARG A 681 6.46 23.46 1.00
CA ARG A 681 5.45 24.17 0.20
C ARG A 681 5.25 25.62 0.63
N ASP A 682 5.02 25.85 1.93
CA ASP A 682 4.75 27.20 2.42
C ASP A 682 5.95 28.14 2.17
N GLU A 683 7.16 27.60 2.31
CA GLU A 683 8.41 28.30 1.98
C GLU A 683 8.56 28.58 0.48
N ILE A 684 8.26 27.60 -0.38
CA ILE A 684 8.23 27.77 -1.84
C ILE A 684 7.21 28.84 -2.26
N GLN A 685 6.03 28.88 -1.65
CA GLN A 685 5.00 29.89 -1.96
C GLN A 685 5.46 31.31 -1.65
N ASP A 686 6.17 31.51 -0.54
CA ASP A 686 6.69 32.82 -0.17
C ASP A 686 7.82 33.27 -1.10
N LEU A 687 8.73 32.37 -1.45
CA LEU A 687 9.79 32.63 -2.44
C LEU A 687 9.22 32.93 -3.83
N LYS A 688 8.17 32.22 -4.26
CA LYS A 688 7.46 32.50 -5.53
C LYS A 688 6.76 33.86 -5.54
N LYS A 689 6.17 34.29 -4.42
CA LYS A 689 5.60 35.65 -4.29
C LYS A 689 6.68 36.71 -4.46
N GLU A 690 7.85 36.49 -3.86
CA GLU A 690 9.00 37.38 -3.97
C GLU A 690 9.53 37.44 -5.41
N LEU A 691 9.67 36.28 -6.08
CA LEU A 691 10.09 36.21 -7.48
C LEU A 691 9.10 36.91 -8.43
N ARG A 692 7.77 36.74 -8.21
CA ARG A 692 6.73 37.47 -8.97
C ARG A 692 6.79 38.98 -8.74
N ALA A 693 7.06 39.41 -7.51
CA ALA A 693 7.20 40.83 -7.18
C ALA A 693 8.45 41.44 -7.83
N MET A 694 9.55 40.68 -7.92
CA MET A 694 10.76 41.09 -8.64
C MET A 694 10.53 41.17 -10.16
N GLN A 695 9.85 40.18 -10.74
CA GLN A 695 9.52 40.16 -12.18
C GLN A 695 8.51 41.25 -12.59
N ALA A 696 7.67 41.71 -11.67
CA ALA A 696 6.71 42.80 -11.90
C ALA A 696 7.28 44.21 -11.65
N ALA A 697 8.46 44.30 -11.04
CA ALA A 697 9.16 45.55 -10.76
C ALA A 697 10.19 45.94 -11.84
N ASP A 698 10.56 44.99 -12.70
CA ASP A 698 11.25 45.21 -13.99
C ASP A 698 10.23 45.49 -15.11
#